data_AF-A0A553PRM7-F1
#
_entry.id   AF-A0A553PRM7-F1
#
_cell.length_a   1.000
_cell.length_b   1.000
_cell.length_c   1.000
_cell.angle_alpha   90.00
_cell.angle_beta   90.00
_cell.angle_gamma   90.00
#
_symmetry.space_group_name_H-M   'P 1'
#
loop_
_entity.id
_entity.type
_entity.pdbx_description
1 polymer ?
#
loop_
_entity_poly.entity_id
_entity_poly.type
_entity_poly.pdbx_seq_one_letter_code
_entity_poly.pdbx_strand_id
1 'polypeptide(L)'
;MAEVVTVHALNGHIPASNSRPRHQSTRTEFACPNCKVIVERAVHGDSWGTCPYCGTGYSPQNRLKEAKRRTARSASPRLPKVAPIDEATEASAVGNLLKSSLTSLTLGSLGLKSQSKESDKLPRLTDDSRHKLALRSTPSFQMRGGIKANPKITYDVVDMDKNQFLELVLNAKKTKDHADVQQFFETTFKNPARLCATFKKNSNQDGARLDDPELDQDLLFSVFDSVKSLNVSVQKTLIRSTVSCLLDDTTQLFAKDQPRTLFILLLNPLFVSQSTYTILAHLLQQVTRLPNSDHQLLVHWFRTLPFPRFKAVIQELLQFVTIRQFPPADKSLPPLSKSRWWIPTATKVLALINASNNLKVPAKVDYAEFYNMSLDHMDLMQEYYTWQNPERANQFSYCQYPFILSIVAKQHILTKDSEQQMILTARRSLVQKMTRHQQPHIEIFFLNISVRRDHLVEDSLKEISEKQKDLKKKLKISFAGEPGLDMGGLTKEWFQLLIKNIFEPEYGMFVYYPHSRCYWFSLSKEGNLREYNLIGVLMGLAVYNSIILDLHFPPMCYRKLLTPPVVPADDTVPVGIVPNLNVSDLVDIMPDVAQSLSNVLEYEGDIEEDLMLTFSVSVEEYGKVFTKDLIPGGQDETVTNDNRKEFVQLYLEWLLNSTICERFRAFYLGFHSVCASNALIMLRPEEVEQLVCGSQTFDMAELKKVTFYDGYKVDDPTIIYFWEVLEDYSDDLQKKFLRFTTGSDRVPVGGTGDMTIKITKLKDKNHHLPIAHTCFNQIGLPDYKDRDRLKRKLTIAISNAEGFGLE
;
A
#
# COMPACT_ATOMS: atom_id res chain seq x y z
N MET A 1 -15.09 49.35 -60.80
CA MET A 1 -15.02 49.05 -62.24
C MET A 1 -14.71 47.57 -62.39
N ALA A 2 -15.67 46.84 -62.98
CA ALA A 2 -15.59 45.58 -63.72
C ALA A 2 -14.89 44.36 -63.04
N GLU A 3 -15.56 43.33 -62.53
CA GLU A 3 -16.34 42.27 -63.21
C GLU A 3 -15.66 41.61 -64.41
N VAL A 4 -15.43 40.27 -64.31
CA VAL A 4 -15.74 39.32 -65.39
C VAL A 4 -16.24 37.98 -64.79
N VAL A 5 -17.58 37.79 -64.81
CA VAL A 5 -18.38 36.66 -65.39
C VAL A 5 -18.09 35.21 -64.93
N THR A 6 -18.93 34.55 -64.08
CA THR A 6 -20.13 33.68 -64.35
C THR A 6 -19.96 32.61 -65.46
N VAL A 7 -20.39 31.34 -65.32
CA VAL A 7 -21.79 30.84 -65.46
C VAL A 7 -21.95 29.39 -64.94
N HIS A 8 -23.15 29.15 -64.41
CA HIS A 8 -23.80 27.95 -63.86
C HIS A 8 -24.12 26.76 -64.79
N ALA A 9 -24.27 25.56 -64.20
CA ALA A 9 -25.52 24.73 -64.17
C ALA A 9 -25.27 23.49 -63.27
N LEU A 10 -25.88 23.27 -62.09
CA LEU A 10 -27.27 22.97 -61.65
C LEU A 10 -27.71 21.49 -61.69
N ASN A 11 -28.39 21.11 -60.58
CA ASN A 11 -29.16 19.90 -60.23
C ASN A 11 -28.37 18.79 -59.50
N GLY A 12 -28.71 18.33 -58.29
CA GLY A 12 -29.83 18.59 -57.37
C GLY A 12 -29.91 17.44 -56.34
N HIS A 13 -30.44 17.78 -55.15
CA HIS A 13 -30.93 16.92 -54.04
C HIS A 13 -30.01 16.41 -52.92
N ILE A 14 -30.44 16.80 -51.71
CA ILE A 14 -30.04 16.48 -50.32
C ILE A 14 -30.53 15.07 -49.94
N PRO A 15 -29.87 14.33 -49.02
CA PRO A 15 -30.50 14.19 -47.69
C PRO A 15 -29.54 14.16 -46.47
N ALA A 16 -30.07 14.73 -45.38
CA ALA A 16 -29.99 14.33 -43.97
C ALA A 16 -28.64 14.34 -43.21
N SER A 17 -28.52 15.35 -42.35
CA SER A 17 -27.64 15.42 -41.17
C SER A 17 -28.03 14.39 -40.11
N ASN A 18 -27.16 13.43 -39.82
CA ASN A 18 -27.24 12.60 -38.62
C ASN A 18 -26.41 13.23 -37.49
N SER A 19 -27.10 13.88 -36.56
CA SER A 19 -26.60 14.23 -35.24
C SER A 19 -26.20 12.97 -34.47
N ARG A 20 -24.90 12.76 -34.24
CA ARG A 20 -24.43 11.77 -33.25
C ARG A 20 -24.66 12.33 -31.84
N PRO A 21 -25.26 11.57 -30.91
CA PRO A 21 -25.41 12.02 -29.53
C PRO A 21 -24.03 12.05 -28.85
N ARG A 22 -23.82 13.06 -28.00
CA ARG A 22 -22.68 13.15 -27.07
C ARG A 22 -22.50 11.81 -26.36
N HIS A 23 -21.30 11.22 -26.44
CA HIS A 23 -20.93 10.09 -25.60
C HIS A 23 -21.05 10.51 -24.13
N GLN A 24 -22.16 10.14 -23.48
CA GLN A 24 -22.18 10.00 -22.03
C GLN A 24 -21.12 8.95 -21.67
N SER A 25 -20.17 9.36 -20.84
CA SER A 25 -19.22 8.47 -20.15
C SER A 25 -20.03 7.39 -19.42
N THR A 26 -20.12 6.19 -20.00
CA THR A 26 -20.71 5.04 -19.32
C THR A 26 -19.69 4.55 -18.29
N ARG A 27 -19.83 5.01 -17.05
CA ARG A 27 -19.11 4.44 -15.89
C ARG A 27 -19.39 2.95 -15.85
N THR A 28 -18.35 2.13 -16.00
CA THR A 28 -18.49 0.67 -15.91
C THR A 28 -18.10 0.25 -14.50
N GLU A 29 -19.10 -0.20 -13.73
CA GLU A 29 -18.91 -0.76 -12.40
C GLU A 29 -18.34 -2.18 -12.49
N PHE A 30 -17.30 -2.48 -11.71
CA PHE A 30 -16.72 -3.83 -11.65
C PHE A 30 -16.53 -4.29 -10.20
N ALA A 31 -17.00 -5.49 -9.88
CA ALA A 31 -16.75 -6.10 -8.58
C ALA A 31 -15.33 -6.69 -8.51
N CYS A 32 -14.53 -6.11 -7.63
CA CYS A 32 -13.20 -6.59 -7.26
C CYS A 32 -13.24 -8.09 -6.92
N PRO A 33 -12.50 -9.00 -7.60
CA PRO A 33 -12.62 -10.43 -7.34
C PRO A 33 -12.16 -10.86 -5.94
N ASN A 34 -11.41 -10.00 -5.23
CA ASN A 34 -10.88 -10.31 -3.91
C ASN A 34 -11.80 -9.87 -2.76
N CYS A 35 -11.96 -8.56 -2.54
CA CYS A 35 -12.88 -8.02 -1.53
C CYS A 35 -14.33 -7.89 -2.00
N LYS A 36 -14.64 -8.22 -3.26
CA LYS A 36 -16.01 -8.20 -3.83
C LYS A 36 -16.69 -6.83 -3.86
N VAL A 37 -15.97 -5.78 -3.49
CA VAL A 37 -16.46 -4.41 -3.51
C VAL A 37 -16.56 -3.90 -4.95
N ILE A 38 -17.65 -3.23 -5.29
CA ILE A 38 -17.84 -2.60 -6.61
C ILE A 38 -16.91 -1.38 -6.67
N VAL A 39 -16.07 -1.35 -7.69
CA VAL A 39 -15.15 -0.25 -7.99
C VAL A 39 -15.65 0.46 -9.24
N GLU A 40 -15.75 1.79 -9.18
CA GLU A 40 -15.99 2.61 -10.36
C GLU A 40 -14.71 2.65 -11.22
N ARG A 41 -14.79 2.24 -12.49
CA ARG A 41 -13.66 2.32 -13.41
C ARG A 41 -13.71 3.65 -14.18
N ALA A 42 -12.63 4.43 -14.12
CA ALA A 42 -12.40 5.47 -15.11
C ALA A 42 -12.20 4.79 -16.47
N VAL A 43 -13.01 5.17 -17.45
CA VAL A 43 -13.05 4.56 -18.79
C VAL A 43 -11.78 4.96 -19.55
N HIS A 44 -10.65 4.25 -19.41
CA HIS A 44 -9.59 4.17 -20.44
C HIS A 44 -8.60 3.01 -20.15
N GLY A 45 -8.60 1.99 -21.03
CA GLY A 45 -7.47 1.08 -21.26
C GLY A 45 -7.35 -0.20 -20.40
N ASP A 46 -6.74 -1.23 -21.00
CA ASP A 46 -6.37 -2.53 -20.42
C ASP A 46 -5.23 -2.44 -19.36
N SER A 47 -5.22 -1.38 -18.55
CA SER A 47 -4.21 -1.16 -17.52
C SER A 47 -4.49 -1.99 -16.26
N TRP A 48 -3.42 -2.38 -15.57
CA TRP A 48 -3.49 -2.99 -14.25
C TRP A 48 -4.08 -1.99 -13.26
N GLY A 49 -5.24 -2.31 -12.69
CA GLY A 49 -5.85 -1.50 -11.63
C GLY A 49 -5.69 -2.20 -10.28
N THR A 50 -5.20 -1.50 -9.26
CA THR A 50 -5.32 -1.94 -7.87
C THR A 50 -6.73 -1.62 -7.36
N CYS A 51 -7.32 -2.54 -6.62
CA CYS A 51 -8.54 -2.27 -5.90
C CYS A 51 -8.26 -1.15 -4.88
N PRO A 52 -8.92 0.03 -4.93
CA PRO A 52 -8.68 1.10 -3.96
C PRO A 52 -9.06 0.68 -2.53
N TYR A 53 -9.88 -0.36 -2.42
CA TYR A 53 -10.43 -0.86 -1.16
C TYR A 53 -9.57 -1.92 -0.48
N CYS A 54 -8.97 -2.84 -1.25
CA CYS A 54 -8.19 -3.95 -0.68
C CYS A 54 -6.75 -4.03 -1.20
N GLY A 55 -6.33 -3.09 -2.03
CA GLY A 55 -4.99 -3.04 -2.63
C GLY A 55 -4.70 -4.13 -3.67
N THR A 56 -5.64 -5.05 -3.93
CA THR A 56 -5.40 -6.17 -4.84
C THR A 56 -5.29 -5.70 -6.29
N GLY A 57 -4.16 -5.99 -6.94
CA GLY A 57 -3.97 -5.76 -8.38
C GLY A 57 -4.83 -6.68 -9.25
N TYR A 58 -5.44 -6.13 -10.31
CA TYR A 58 -6.20 -6.86 -11.32
C TYR A 58 -5.58 -6.72 -12.70
N SER A 59 -5.44 -7.86 -13.40
CA SER A 59 -5.08 -7.89 -14.82
C SER A 59 -6.31 -8.26 -15.68
N PRO A 60 -6.69 -7.42 -16.68
CA PRO A 60 -7.67 -7.80 -17.70
C PRO A 60 -7.20 -8.99 -18.55
N GLN A 61 -5.89 -9.18 -18.67
CA GLN A 61 -5.29 -10.22 -19.52
C GLN A 61 -5.46 -11.63 -18.95
N ASN A 62 -5.68 -11.81 -17.64
CA ASN A 62 -5.91 -13.14 -17.08
C ASN A 62 -7.26 -13.73 -17.52
N ARG A 63 -8.32 -12.92 -17.66
CA ARG A 63 -9.62 -13.40 -18.18
C ARG A 63 -9.58 -13.64 -19.70
N LEU A 64 -8.91 -12.79 -20.47
CA LEU A 64 -8.79 -12.94 -21.92
C LEU A 64 -7.88 -14.12 -22.32
N LYS A 65 -6.82 -14.41 -21.54
CA LYS A 65 -5.99 -15.61 -21.74
C LYS A 65 -6.73 -16.89 -21.32
N GLU A 66 -7.59 -16.85 -20.30
CA GLU A 66 -8.48 -17.98 -19.95
C GLU A 66 -9.54 -18.26 -21.03
N ALA A 67 -10.13 -17.21 -21.62
CA ALA A 67 -11.09 -17.34 -22.71
C ALA A 67 -10.45 -17.83 -24.02
N LYS A 68 -9.25 -17.33 -24.36
CA LYS A 68 -8.49 -17.77 -25.55
C LYS A 68 -7.84 -19.15 -25.39
N ARG A 69 -7.45 -19.58 -24.19
CA ARG A 69 -6.92 -20.94 -23.94
C ARG A 69 -7.99 -22.04 -23.96
N ARG A 70 -9.26 -21.71 -23.69
CA ARG A 70 -10.37 -22.66 -23.86
C ARG A 70 -10.73 -22.91 -25.33
N THR A 71 -10.44 -21.97 -26.22
CA THR A 71 -10.71 -22.08 -27.66
C THR A 71 -9.51 -22.56 -28.48
N ALA A 72 -8.28 -22.43 -27.99
CA ALA A 72 -7.05 -22.85 -28.69
C ALA A 72 -6.50 -24.24 -28.30
N ARG A 73 -7.37 -25.19 -27.92
CA ARG A 73 -6.97 -26.59 -27.60
C ARG A 73 -6.77 -27.49 -28.83
N SER A 74 -6.72 -26.93 -30.04
CA SER A 74 -6.62 -27.69 -31.29
C SER A 74 -5.55 -27.16 -32.26
N ALA A 75 -4.33 -26.87 -31.80
CA ALA A 75 -3.13 -26.83 -32.65
C ALA A 75 -1.86 -26.63 -31.79
N SER A 76 -0.98 -27.62 -31.76
CA SER A 76 0.35 -27.53 -31.14
C SER A 76 1.42 -27.49 -32.24
N PRO A 77 2.37 -26.54 -32.26
CA PRO A 77 3.62 -26.70 -32.98
C PRO A 77 4.67 -27.35 -32.07
N ARG A 78 5.33 -28.39 -32.57
CA ARG A 78 6.43 -29.11 -31.92
C ARG A 78 7.73 -28.28 -31.97
N LEU A 79 8.52 -28.30 -30.88
CA LEU A 79 9.94 -27.92 -30.90
C LEU A 79 10.81 -29.19 -31.07
N PRO A 80 11.98 -29.09 -31.72
CA PRO A 80 12.83 -30.25 -32.05
C PRO A 80 13.57 -30.81 -30.84
N LYS A 81 13.75 -32.14 -30.81
CA LYS A 81 14.52 -32.87 -29.79
C LYS A 81 16.02 -32.75 -30.07
N VAL A 82 16.82 -32.39 -29.07
CA VAL A 82 18.28 -32.50 -29.07
C VAL A 82 18.68 -33.74 -28.26
N ALA A 83 19.58 -34.57 -28.81
CA ALA A 83 20.09 -35.79 -28.20
C ALA A 83 21.23 -35.49 -27.20
N PRO A 84 21.44 -36.32 -26.15
CA PRO A 84 22.53 -36.14 -25.20
C PRO A 84 23.87 -36.63 -25.78
N ILE A 85 24.97 -35.98 -25.38
CA ILE A 85 26.36 -36.33 -25.71
C ILE A 85 27.01 -36.93 -24.45
N ASP A 86 27.73 -38.04 -24.64
CA ASP A 86 28.41 -38.84 -23.62
C ASP A 86 29.63 -38.14 -22.99
N GLU A 87 29.86 -38.43 -21.70
CA GLU A 87 31.03 -38.02 -20.92
C GLU A 87 32.22 -38.95 -21.20
N ALA A 88 33.39 -38.37 -21.46
CA ALA A 88 34.68 -39.05 -21.38
C ALA A 88 35.70 -38.18 -20.62
N THR A 89 36.38 -38.84 -19.70
CA THR A 89 37.42 -38.43 -18.75
C THR A 89 38.73 -37.99 -19.41
N GLU A 90 39.45 -37.03 -18.81
CA GLU A 90 40.87 -37.17 -18.43
C GLU A 90 41.37 -35.98 -17.58
N ALA A 91 42.21 -36.31 -16.60
CA ALA A 91 42.78 -35.42 -15.59
C ALA A 91 44.17 -34.91 -15.99
N SER A 92 44.59 -33.73 -15.52
CA SER A 92 45.91 -33.52 -14.87
C SER A 92 46.13 -32.06 -14.44
N ALA A 93 46.86 -31.93 -13.33
CA ALA A 93 47.13 -30.79 -12.48
C ALA A 93 48.05 -29.70 -13.06
N VAL A 94 47.78 -28.44 -12.72
CA VAL A 94 48.66 -27.47 -12.01
C VAL A 94 47.70 -26.40 -11.44
N GLY A 95 47.42 -26.31 -10.14
CA GLY A 95 48.36 -25.90 -9.11
C GLY A 95 47.95 -24.55 -8.54
N ASN A 96 46.89 -24.58 -7.71
CA ASN A 96 46.65 -23.74 -6.54
C ASN A 96 47.62 -22.56 -6.30
N LEU A 97 47.13 -21.34 -6.54
CA LEU A 97 47.40 -20.16 -5.73
C LEU A 97 46.15 -19.27 -5.78
N LEU A 98 45.71 -18.79 -4.61
CA LEU A 98 44.49 -18.01 -4.33
C LEU A 98 43.22 -18.82 -3.95
N LYS A 99 43.39 -19.70 -2.96
CA LYS A 99 42.32 -20.07 -2.02
C LYS A 99 42.45 -19.23 -0.74
N SER A 100 41.70 -18.13 -0.66
CA SER A 100 41.12 -17.62 0.58
C SER A 100 40.03 -16.63 0.20
N SER A 101 38.81 -16.84 0.71
CA SER A 101 37.56 -16.14 0.37
C SER A 101 36.85 -16.70 -0.86
N LEU A 102 36.21 -17.87 -0.70
CA LEU A 102 34.94 -18.30 -1.32
C LEU A 102 34.69 -19.78 -1.00
N THR A 103 34.06 -20.06 0.14
CA THR A 103 33.39 -21.34 0.41
C THR A 103 32.15 -21.11 1.25
N SER A 104 30.99 -21.03 0.59
CA SER A 104 29.72 -21.60 1.08
C SER A 104 28.65 -21.44 0.00
N LEU A 105 28.77 -22.20 -1.09
CA LEU A 105 27.67 -22.53 -2.00
C LEU A 105 27.97 -23.90 -2.61
N THR A 106 27.47 -24.97 -1.99
CA THR A 106 27.32 -26.27 -2.65
C THR A 106 25.85 -26.66 -2.64
N LEU A 107 25.27 -26.71 -3.85
CA LEU A 107 24.14 -27.59 -4.14
C LEU A 107 24.61 -29.05 -3.97
N GLY A 108 23.77 -29.87 -3.33
CA GLY A 108 23.71 -31.31 -3.64
C GLY A 108 23.57 -32.25 -2.45
N SER A 109 22.34 -32.71 -2.19
CA SER A 109 22.08 -34.12 -1.87
C SER A 109 20.62 -34.49 -2.16
N LEU A 110 20.31 -34.69 -3.44
CA LEU A 110 19.18 -35.52 -3.88
C LEU A 110 19.56 -36.98 -3.63
N GLY A 111 19.09 -37.53 -2.52
CA GLY A 111 19.22 -38.95 -2.19
C GLY A 111 17.97 -39.73 -2.58
N LEU A 112 17.93 -40.22 -3.83
CA LEU A 112 17.08 -41.35 -4.21
C LEU A 112 17.80 -42.64 -3.84
N LYS A 113 17.26 -43.40 -2.88
CA LYS A 113 17.50 -44.84 -2.77
C LYS A 113 16.17 -45.57 -2.77
N SER A 114 15.95 -46.29 -3.87
CA SER A 114 14.95 -47.35 -3.99
C SER A 114 15.46 -48.61 -3.28
N GLN A 115 14.63 -49.25 -2.47
CA GLN A 115 14.52 -50.71 -2.45
C GLN A 115 13.16 -51.15 -1.87
N SER A 116 12.66 -52.21 -2.48
CA SER A 116 11.31 -52.76 -2.57
C SER A 116 10.95 -53.79 -1.49
N LYS A 117 9.66 -53.90 -1.11
CA LYS A 117 8.74 -55.03 -1.43
C LYS A 117 7.44 -54.98 -0.58
N GLU A 118 6.32 -55.28 -1.28
CA GLU A 118 5.07 -56.02 -0.92
C GLU A 118 4.49 -55.86 0.50
N SER A 119 3.19 -55.69 0.77
CA SER A 119 1.90 -55.87 0.07
C SER A 119 0.89 -54.93 0.77
N ASP A 120 -0.11 -54.34 0.12
CA ASP A 120 -1.42 -54.97 -0.01
C ASP A 120 -2.28 -54.21 -1.02
N LYS A 121 -2.94 -55.00 -1.86
CA LYS A 121 -3.80 -54.57 -2.95
C LYS A 121 -5.07 -53.91 -2.41
N LEU A 122 -5.29 -52.65 -2.77
CA LEU A 122 -6.62 -52.03 -2.72
C LEU A 122 -7.49 -52.64 -3.83
N PRO A 123 -8.72 -53.10 -3.54
CA PRO A 123 -9.64 -53.57 -4.56
C PRO A 123 -10.15 -52.39 -5.40
N ARG A 124 -10.33 -52.65 -6.70
CA ARG A 124 -11.06 -51.78 -7.63
C ARG A 124 -12.50 -51.67 -7.16
N LEU A 125 -12.97 -50.45 -6.92
CA LEU A 125 -14.39 -50.16 -6.78
C LEU A 125 -14.86 -49.38 -8.01
N THR A 126 -15.89 -49.99 -8.58
CA THR A 126 -16.60 -49.79 -9.83
C THR A 126 -17.27 -48.42 -9.97
N ASP A 127 -17.34 -47.95 -11.22
CA ASP A 127 -18.32 -46.99 -11.71
C ASP A 127 -19.73 -47.46 -11.32
N ASP A 128 -20.30 -46.92 -10.23
CA ASP A 128 -21.74 -46.69 -10.11
C ASP A 128 -22.07 -45.85 -8.86
N SER A 129 -21.93 -44.53 -9.00
CA SER A 129 -22.70 -43.50 -8.26
C SER A 129 -22.37 -42.09 -8.77
N ARG A 130 -22.23 -41.96 -10.09
CA ARG A 130 -22.13 -40.68 -10.82
C ARG A 130 -23.43 -40.37 -11.58
N HIS A 131 -24.59 -40.60 -10.99
CA HIS A 131 -25.85 -40.09 -11.52
C HIS A 131 -26.87 -39.87 -10.40
N LYS A 132 -26.89 -38.64 -9.85
CA LYS A 132 -28.04 -37.92 -9.25
C LYS A 132 -27.49 -36.67 -8.55
N LEU A 133 -27.29 -35.59 -9.29
CA LEU A 133 -27.27 -34.17 -8.85
C LEU A 133 -26.73 -33.22 -9.94
N ALA A 134 -27.03 -33.52 -11.21
CA ALA A 134 -26.96 -32.55 -12.31
C ALA A 134 -28.12 -32.86 -13.25
N LEU A 135 -28.79 -31.80 -13.73
CA LEU A 135 -30.06 -31.76 -14.47
C LEU A 135 -31.32 -31.63 -13.59
N ARG A 136 -31.60 -30.40 -13.15
CA ARG A 136 -32.93 -29.84 -13.37
C ARG A 136 -32.80 -28.60 -14.25
N SER A 137 -33.35 -28.76 -15.43
CA SER A 137 -33.62 -27.76 -16.44
C SER A 137 -34.39 -26.57 -15.87
N THR A 138 -34.05 -25.40 -16.39
CA THR A 138 -34.91 -24.21 -16.47
C THR A 138 -36.34 -24.60 -16.84
N PRO A 139 -37.38 -24.20 -16.08
CA PRO A 139 -38.73 -24.22 -16.61
C PRO A 139 -38.90 -23.01 -17.53
N SER A 140 -39.35 -23.30 -18.74
CA SER A 140 -39.87 -22.35 -19.70
C SER A 140 -40.91 -21.43 -19.06
N PHE A 141 -40.79 -20.13 -19.33
CA PHE A 141 -41.83 -19.14 -19.06
C PHE A 141 -43.05 -19.47 -19.93
N GLN A 142 -44.08 -20.07 -19.34
CA GLN A 142 -45.45 -19.96 -19.84
C GLN A 142 -46.16 -18.90 -19.02
N MET A 143 -46.60 -17.83 -19.68
CA MET A 143 -47.50 -16.85 -19.10
C MET A 143 -48.81 -17.53 -18.69
N ARG A 144 -49.06 -17.63 -17.37
CA ARG A 144 -50.40 -17.70 -16.80
C ARG A 144 -50.45 -16.76 -15.59
N GLY A 145 -51.37 -15.81 -15.67
CA GLY A 145 -51.62 -14.79 -14.67
C GLY A 145 -52.05 -15.37 -13.31
N GLY A 146 -51.72 -14.62 -12.27
CA GLY A 146 -52.07 -14.89 -10.89
C GLY A 146 -50.96 -14.44 -9.95
N ILE A 147 -50.95 -13.15 -9.58
CA ILE A 147 -50.14 -12.62 -8.48
C ILE A 147 -50.60 -13.34 -7.21
N LYS A 148 -49.86 -14.35 -6.76
CA LYS A 148 -50.01 -14.90 -5.41
C LYS A 148 -49.15 -14.04 -4.48
N ALA A 149 -49.79 -13.34 -3.55
CA ALA A 149 -49.14 -12.56 -2.51
C ALA A 149 -48.14 -13.45 -1.73
N ASN A 150 -46.92 -12.96 -1.53
CA ASN A 150 -45.95 -13.59 -0.62
C ASN A 150 -46.56 -13.69 0.79
N PRO A 151 -46.36 -14.80 1.52
CA PRO A 151 -46.76 -14.87 2.92
C PRO A 151 -46.08 -13.74 3.71
N LYS A 152 -46.85 -12.99 4.51
CA LYS A 152 -46.32 -11.93 5.38
C LYS A 152 -45.36 -12.57 6.38
N ILE A 153 -44.05 -12.36 6.18
CA ILE A 153 -43.03 -12.65 7.18
C ILE A 153 -43.28 -11.71 8.36
N THR A 154 -43.38 -12.25 9.57
CA THR A 154 -43.49 -11.49 10.82
C THR A 154 -42.57 -12.13 11.83
N TYR A 155 -41.74 -11.34 12.49
CA TYR A 155 -40.93 -11.85 13.59
C TYR A 155 -41.67 -11.68 14.92
N ASP A 156 -41.45 -12.64 15.82
CA ASP A 156 -41.86 -12.51 17.21
C ASP A 156 -40.98 -11.44 17.87
N VAL A 157 -41.54 -10.25 18.08
CA VAL A 157 -40.84 -9.11 18.67
C VAL A 157 -40.55 -9.38 20.14
N VAL A 158 -39.30 -9.17 20.54
CA VAL A 158 -38.91 -9.13 21.96
C VAL A 158 -38.78 -7.65 22.30
N ASP A 159 -39.71 -7.12 23.10
CA ASP A 159 -39.63 -5.75 23.61
C ASP A 159 -38.59 -5.74 24.74
N MET A 160 -37.39 -5.26 24.42
CA MET A 160 -36.27 -5.16 25.36
C MET A 160 -35.53 -3.87 25.05
N ASP A 161 -35.51 -2.94 25.99
CA ASP A 161 -34.72 -1.72 25.88
C ASP A 161 -33.35 -1.85 26.60
N LYS A 162 -32.47 -0.88 26.36
CA LYS A 162 -31.14 -0.82 26.99
C LYS A 162 -31.20 -0.83 28.52
N ASN A 163 -32.11 -0.06 29.11
CA ASN A 163 -32.18 0.10 30.57
C ASN A 163 -32.69 -1.18 31.23
N GLN A 164 -33.70 -1.81 30.64
CA GLN A 164 -34.24 -3.11 31.06
C GLN A 164 -33.16 -4.19 31.02
N PHE A 165 -32.36 -4.26 29.94
CA PHE A 165 -31.25 -5.21 29.87
C PHE A 165 -30.18 -4.94 30.93
N LEU A 166 -29.79 -3.67 31.13
CA LEU A 166 -28.80 -3.31 32.15
C LEU A 166 -29.29 -3.62 33.57
N GLU A 167 -30.56 -3.40 33.85
CA GLU A 167 -31.18 -3.77 35.14
C GLU A 167 -31.15 -5.29 35.34
N LEU A 168 -31.46 -6.06 34.29
CA LEU A 168 -31.37 -7.52 34.30
C LEU A 168 -29.94 -8.00 34.60
N VAL A 169 -28.92 -7.37 34.02
CA VAL A 169 -27.51 -7.67 34.31
C VAL A 169 -27.11 -7.26 35.74
N LEU A 170 -27.57 -6.10 36.22
CA LEU A 170 -27.30 -5.62 37.57
C LEU A 170 -27.94 -6.54 38.62
N ASN A 171 -29.18 -6.98 38.39
CA ASN A 171 -29.88 -7.91 39.26
C ASN A 171 -29.14 -9.25 39.30
N ALA A 172 -28.74 -9.79 38.15
CA ALA A 172 -27.96 -11.03 38.11
C ALA A 172 -26.62 -10.94 38.85
N LYS A 173 -25.94 -9.79 38.79
CA LYS A 173 -24.71 -9.55 39.57
C LYS A 173 -24.96 -9.44 41.07
N LYS A 174 -26.08 -8.85 41.50
CA LYS A 174 -26.46 -8.71 42.91
C LYS A 174 -26.89 -10.04 43.52
N THR A 175 -27.74 -10.80 42.83
CA THR A 175 -28.30 -12.07 43.32
C THR A 175 -27.38 -13.26 43.11
N LYS A 176 -26.39 -13.13 42.20
CA LYS A 176 -25.57 -14.23 41.66
C LYS A 176 -26.38 -15.29 40.90
N ASP A 177 -27.66 -15.02 40.65
CA ASP A 177 -28.49 -15.83 39.77
C ASP A 177 -28.44 -15.26 38.35
N HIS A 178 -28.02 -16.09 37.41
CA HIS A 178 -27.84 -15.69 36.02
C HIS A 178 -28.88 -16.30 35.08
N ALA A 179 -29.91 -16.98 35.60
CA ALA A 179 -30.90 -17.71 34.81
C ALA A 179 -31.58 -16.80 33.77
N ASP A 180 -32.06 -15.61 34.18
CA ASP A 180 -32.75 -14.68 33.28
C ASP A 180 -31.84 -14.16 32.15
N VAL A 181 -30.57 -13.89 32.49
CA VAL A 181 -29.55 -13.46 31.50
C VAL A 181 -29.27 -14.59 30.52
N GLN A 182 -29.18 -15.83 30.99
CA GLN A 182 -29.00 -17.00 30.12
C GLN A 182 -30.20 -17.17 29.20
N GLN A 183 -31.41 -17.08 29.73
CA GLN A 183 -32.64 -17.21 28.96
C GLN A 183 -32.75 -16.11 27.89
N PHE A 184 -32.33 -14.87 28.19
CA PHE A 184 -32.23 -13.80 27.20
C PHE A 184 -31.31 -14.21 26.04
N PHE A 185 -30.08 -14.63 26.31
CA PHE A 185 -29.14 -15.05 25.25
C PHE A 185 -29.61 -16.28 24.49
N GLU A 186 -30.24 -17.25 25.15
CA GLU A 186 -30.84 -18.42 24.49
C GLU A 186 -31.97 -18.06 23.56
N THR A 187 -32.79 -17.08 23.92
CA THR A 187 -33.96 -16.66 23.13
C THR A 187 -33.55 -15.76 21.97
N THR A 188 -32.74 -14.73 22.26
CA THR A 188 -32.32 -13.72 21.27
C THR A 188 -31.39 -14.30 20.22
N PHE A 189 -30.40 -15.11 20.61
CA PHE A 189 -29.43 -15.69 19.69
C PHE A 189 -29.85 -17.09 19.21
N LYS A 190 -31.12 -17.49 19.36
CA LYS A 190 -31.59 -18.81 18.90
C LYS A 190 -31.48 -18.98 17.39
N ASN A 191 -31.90 -17.95 16.66
CA ASN A 191 -31.95 -17.91 15.20
C ASN A 191 -31.82 -16.47 14.67
N PRO A 192 -31.53 -16.28 13.37
CA PRO A 192 -31.33 -14.96 12.78
C PRO A 192 -32.55 -14.03 12.90
N ALA A 193 -33.78 -14.55 12.84
CA ALA A 193 -34.99 -13.74 12.96
C ALA A 193 -35.14 -13.14 14.36
N ARG A 194 -34.93 -13.92 15.42
CA ARG A 194 -34.97 -13.43 16.82
C ARG A 194 -33.86 -12.41 17.09
N LEU A 195 -32.68 -12.64 16.53
CA LEU A 195 -31.56 -11.72 16.65
C LEU A 195 -31.91 -10.37 16.01
N CYS A 196 -32.40 -10.39 14.77
CA CYS A 196 -32.85 -9.19 14.07
C CYS A 196 -34.04 -8.53 14.77
N ALA A 197 -35.02 -9.29 15.25
CA ALA A 197 -36.20 -8.75 15.93
C ALA A 197 -35.84 -8.00 17.23
N THR A 198 -34.79 -8.45 17.92
CA THR A 198 -34.32 -7.82 19.17
C THR A 198 -33.53 -6.54 18.90
N PHE A 199 -32.67 -6.53 17.87
CA PHE A 199 -31.74 -5.42 17.64
C PHE A 199 -32.15 -4.44 16.54
N LYS A 200 -33.18 -4.72 15.72
CA LYS A 200 -33.66 -3.75 14.72
C LYS A 200 -34.48 -2.65 15.40
N LYS A 201 -34.29 -1.40 14.96
CA LYS A 201 -35.15 -0.26 15.37
C LYS A 201 -36.63 -0.52 15.00
N ASN A 202 -36.87 -1.18 13.87
CA ASN A 202 -38.18 -1.65 13.45
C ASN A 202 -38.11 -3.11 13.00
N SER A 203 -38.68 -4.01 13.79
CA SER A 203 -38.65 -5.46 13.61
C SER A 203 -39.26 -5.93 12.27
N ASN A 204 -40.29 -5.24 11.78
CA ASN A 204 -41.00 -5.59 10.53
C ASN A 204 -40.44 -4.88 9.28
N GLN A 205 -39.33 -4.16 9.41
CA GLN A 205 -38.73 -3.49 8.27
C GLN A 205 -38.17 -4.49 7.25
N ASP A 206 -38.51 -4.30 5.97
CA ASP A 206 -37.92 -5.03 4.85
C ASP A 206 -36.85 -4.20 4.13
N GLY A 207 -35.78 -4.85 3.67
CA GLY A 207 -34.62 -4.18 3.05
C GLY A 207 -33.71 -3.48 4.07
N ALA A 208 -32.74 -2.70 3.59
CA ALA A 208 -31.81 -1.94 4.42
C ALA A 208 -31.30 -0.67 3.74
N ARG A 209 -30.95 0.35 4.54
CA ARG A 209 -30.22 1.53 4.06
C ARG A 209 -28.72 1.24 3.91
N LEU A 210 -28.10 1.93 2.97
CA LEU A 210 -26.66 1.82 2.72
C LEU A 210 -25.86 2.30 3.95
N ASP A 211 -26.19 3.49 4.46
CA ASP A 211 -25.42 4.16 5.52
C ASP A 211 -25.98 3.99 6.94
N ASP A 212 -27.04 3.20 7.12
CA ASP A 212 -27.58 2.86 8.45
C ASP A 212 -27.99 1.38 8.44
N PRO A 213 -27.42 0.53 9.32
CA PRO A 213 -27.89 -0.86 9.47
C PRO A 213 -29.30 -0.94 10.09
N GLU A 214 -29.81 0.17 10.60
CA GLU A 214 -31.13 0.33 11.24
C GLU A 214 -31.26 -0.55 12.50
N LEU A 215 -30.14 -0.68 13.21
CA LEU A 215 -30.03 -1.37 14.48
C LEU A 215 -30.12 -0.38 15.64
N ASP A 216 -30.74 -0.81 16.74
CA ASP A 216 -30.57 -0.21 18.06
C ASP A 216 -29.15 -0.51 18.56
N GLN A 217 -28.24 0.39 18.19
CA GLN A 217 -26.82 0.30 18.55
C GLN A 217 -26.62 0.46 20.06
N ASP A 218 -27.46 1.25 20.74
CA ASP A 218 -27.34 1.49 22.18
C ASP A 218 -27.61 0.22 22.98
N LEU A 219 -28.68 -0.51 22.64
CA LEU A 219 -28.95 -1.83 23.21
C LEU A 219 -27.85 -2.83 22.84
N LEU A 220 -27.52 -2.96 21.55
CA LEU A 220 -26.53 -3.92 21.05
C LEU A 220 -25.18 -3.80 21.75
N PHE A 221 -24.67 -2.58 21.86
CA PHE A 221 -23.39 -2.29 22.48
C PHE A 221 -23.42 -2.54 23.99
N SER A 222 -24.51 -2.17 24.67
CA SER A 222 -24.68 -2.45 26.10
C SER A 222 -24.74 -3.96 26.39
N VAL A 223 -25.38 -4.73 25.51
CA VAL A 223 -25.41 -6.20 25.58
C VAL A 223 -23.99 -6.76 25.50
N PHE A 224 -23.23 -6.41 24.46
CA PHE A 224 -21.88 -6.96 24.27
C PHE A 224 -20.87 -6.47 25.32
N ASP A 225 -20.93 -5.22 25.77
CA ASP A 225 -20.02 -4.72 26.82
C ASP A 225 -20.24 -5.44 28.15
N SER A 226 -21.48 -5.85 28.44
CA SER A 226 -21.81 -6.60 29.65
C SER A 226 -21.22 -8.02 29.63
N VAL A 227 -21.05 -8.65 28.46
CA VAL A 227 -20.64 -10.06 28.32
C VAL A 227 -19.34 -10.40 29.04
N LYS A 228 -18.32 -9.53 28.95
CA LYS A 228 -17.02 -9.77 29.58
C LYS A 228 -17.10 -9.81 31.11
N SER A 229 -18.07 -9.11 31.69
CA SER A 229 -18.30 -9.04 33.14
C SER A 229 -19.22 -10.14 33.68
N LEU A 230 -19.84 -10.94 32.80
CA LEU A 230 -20.73 -12.03 33.16
C LEU A 230 -19.94 -13.32 33.39
N ASN A 231 -20.54 -14.28 34.10
CA ASN A 231 -19.88 -15.53 34.45
C ASN A 231 -19.62 -16.42 33.20
N VAL A 232 -18.71 -17.38 33.34
CA VAL A 232 -18.34 -18.31 32.24
C VAL A 232 -19.53 -19.13 31.74
N SER A 233 -20.52 -19.42 32.60
CA SER A 233 -21.72 -20.17 32.22
C SER A 233 -22.57 -19.40 31.20
N VAL A 234 -22.82 -18.11 31.45
CA VAL A 234 -23.52 -17.21 30.52
C VAL A 234 -22.75 -17.05 29.21
N GLN A 235 -21.42 -16.88 29.28
CA GLN A 235 -20.58 -16.78 28.07
C GLN A 235 -20.68 -18.05 27.21
N LYS A 236 -20.64 -19.24 27.82
CA LYS A 236 -20.85 -20.52 27.12
C LYS A 236 -22.24 -20.61 26.49
N THR A 237 -23.27 -20.13 27.17
CA THR A 237 -24.63 -20.06 26.64
C THR A 237 -24.70 -19.17 25.41
N LEU A 238 -24.15 -17.95 25.45
CA LEU A 238 -24.09 -17.06 24.27
C LEU A 238 -23.37 -17.72 23.09
N ILE A 239 -22.24 -18.38 23.33
CA ILE A 239 -21.50 -19.10 22.28
C ILE A 239 -22.33 -20.25 21.69
N ARG A 240 -22.97 -21.07 22.52
CA ARG A 240 -23.85 -22.16 22.06
C ARG A 240 -25.01 -21.62 21.22
N SER A 241 -25.68 -20.57 21.68
CA SER A 241 -26.77 -19.92 20.93
C SER A 241 -26.25 -19.34 19.62
N THR A 242 -25.08 -18.69 19.61
CA THR A 242 -24.44 -18.19 18.39
C THR A 242 -24.24 -19.32 17.36
N VAL A 243 -23.82 -20.52 17.80
CA VAL A 243 -23.72 -21.69 16.91
C VAL A 243 -25.09 -22.09 16.38
N SER A 244 -26.12 -22.16 17.23
CA SER A 244 -27.49 -22.43 16.78
C SER A 244 -27.98 -21.42 15.74
N CYS A 245 -27.70 -20.12 15.95
CA CYS A 245 -28.03 -19.05 15.00
C CYS A 245 -27.32 -19.21 13.66
N LEU A 246 -26.04 -19.62 13.66
CA LEU A 246 -25.24 -19.80 12.45
C LEU A 246 -25.66 -21.03 11.64
N LEU A 247 -26.18 -22.07 12.30
CA LEU A 247 -26.59 -23.33 11.68
C LEU A 247 -28.06 -23.34 11.24
N ASP A 248 -28.83 -22.31 11.55
CA ASP A 248 -30.23 -22.24 11.18
C ASP A 248 -30.41 -21.80 9.72
N ASP A 249 -30.73 -22.76 8.86
CA ASP A 249 -31.09 -22.55 7.45
C ASP A 249 -32.62 -22.59 7.22
N THR A 250 -33.42 -22.73 8.29
CA THR A 250 -34.87 -22.99 8.17
C THR A 250 -35.73 -21.74 8.27
N THR A 251 -35.22 -20.69 8.92
CA THR A 251 -35.98 -19.47 9.18
C THR A 251 -36.05 -18.58 7.94
N GLN A 252 -37.26 -18.16 7.57
CA GLN A 252 -37.45 -17.13 6.53
C GLN A 252 -37.12 -15.75 7.10
N LEU A 253 -36.27 -15.01 6.38
CA LEU A 253 -35.81 -13.68 6.78
C LEU A 253 -36.31 -12.61 5.80
N PHE A 254 -36.51 -11.40 6.30
CA PHE A 254 -36.68 -10.22 5.46
C PHE A 254 -35.43 -9.98 4.60
N ALA A 255 -35.60 -9.22 3.52
CA ALA A 255 -34.47 -8.86 2.66
C ALA A 255 -33.42 -8.10 3.49
N LYS A 256 -32.15 -8.51 3.33
CA LYS A 256 -30.98 -7.93 4.00
C LYS A 256 -30.88 -8.17 5.52
N ASP A 257 -31.71 -9.01 6.12
CA ASP A 257 -31.53 -9.40 7.53
C ASP A 257 -30.40 -10.42 7.73
N GLN A 258 -30.04 -11.19 6.69
CA GLN A 258 -28.86 -12.07 6.73
C GLN A 258 -27.55 -11.29 6.93
N PRO A 259 -27.20 -10.25 6.14
CA PRO A 259 -26.02 -9.46 6.42
C PRO A 259 -26.09 -8.72 7.76
N ARG A 260 -27.28 -8.28 8.23
CA ARG A 260 -27.42 -7.68 9.58
C ARG A 260 -27.07 -8.66 10.69
N THR A 261 -27.61 -9.88 10.59
CA THR A 261 -27.31 -10.97 11.53
C THR A 261 -25.80 -11.20 11.60
N LEU A 262 -25.15 -11.35 10.45
CA LEU A 262 -23.70 -11.57 10.40
C LEU A 262 -22.91 -10.37 10.94
N PHE A 263 -23.34 -9.14 10.66
CA PHE A 263 -22.75 -7.91 11.21
C PHE A 263 -22.85 -7.89 12.75
N ILE A 264 -24.01 -8.19 13.33
CA ILE A 264 -24.21 -8.29 14.78
C ILE A 264 -23.28 -9.35 15.38
N LEU A 265 -23.26 -10.55 14.79
CA LEU A 265 -22.46 -11.66 15.31
C LEU A 265 -20.95 -11.38 15.27
N LEU A 266 -20.46 -10.67 14.25
CA LEU A 266 -19.05 -10.28 14.15
C LEU A 266 -18.58 -9.34 15.28
N LEU A 267 -19.50 -8.65 15.95
CA LEU A 267 -19.20 -7.76 17.07
C LEU A 267 -19.17 -8.49 18.42
N ASN A 268 -19.36 -9.81 18.44
CA ASN A 268 -19.37 -10.60 19.67
C ASN A 268 -17.97 -10.65 20.31
N PRO A 269 -17.79 -10.12 21.54
CA PRO A 269 -16.48 -9.98 22.18
C PRO A 269 -15.86 -11.29 22.68
N LEU A 270 -16.56 -12.43 22.53
CA LEU A 270 -16.08 -13.74 22.95
C LEU A 270 -15.18 -14.42 21.91
N PHE A 271 -15.00 -13.80 20.73
CA PHE A 271 -14.14 -14.33 19.68
C PHE A 271 -12.64 -14.07 19.88
N VAL A 272 -12.24 -13.56 21.04
CA VAL A 272 -10.83 -13.36 21.43
C VAL A 272 -10.12 -14.68 21.77
N SER A 273 -10.85 -15.70 22.25
CA SER A 273 -10.26 -16.95 22.73
C SER A 273 -10.12 -18.03 21.65
N GLN A 274 -9.05 -18.82 21.71
CA GLN A 274 -8.81 -19.93 20.77
C GLN A 274 -9.94 -20.97 20.76
N SER A 275 -10.63 -21.15 21.88
CA SER A 275 -11.76 -22.09 21.99
C SER A 275 -12.95 -21.70 21.09
N THR A 276 -13.07 -20.43 20.71
CA THR A 276 -14.16 -19.93 19.87
C THR A 276 -13.77 -19.76 18.40
N TYR A 277 -12.50 -20.00 18.04
CA TYR A 277 -11.98 -19.78 16.68
C TYR A 277 -12.62 -20.65 15.62
N THR A 278 -13.03 -21.88 15.96
CA THR A 278 -13.79 -22.72 15.03
C THR A 278 -15.12 -22.04 14.66
N ILE A 279 -15.79 -21.41 15.61
CA ILE A 279 -17.07 -20.74 15.38
C ILE A 279 -16.85 -19.46 14.59
N LEU A 280 -15.86 -18.65 14.99
CA LEU A 280 -15.46 -17.45 14.25
C LEU A 280 -15.13 -17.78 12.78
N ALA A 281 -14.38 -18.85 12.52
CA ALA A 281 -14.05 -19.26 11.16
C ALA A 281 -15.30 -19.50 10.30
N HIS A 282 -16.30 -20.21 10.82
CA HIS A 282 -17.55 -20.49 10.09
C HIS A 282 -18.41 -19.23 9.91
N LEU A 283 -18.45 -18.34 10.91
CA LEU A 283 -19.09 -17.03 10.80
C LEU A 283 -18.45 -16.21 9.67
N LEU A 284 -17.11 -16.09 9.67
CA LEU A 284 -16.37 -15.39 8.62
C LEU A 284 -16.64 -16.04 7.24
N GLN A 285 -16.78 -17.37 7.19
CA GLN A 285 -17.07 -18.07 5.94
C GLN A 285 -18.44 -17.68 5.38
N GLN A 286 -19.46 -17.57 6.22
CA GLN A 286 -20.77 -17.09 5.79
C GLN A 286 -20.70 -15.65 5.27
N VAL A 287 -19.94 -14.77 5.93
CA VAL A 287 -19.70 -13.40 5.45
C VAL A 287 -19.09 -13.40 4.05
N THR A 288 -18.06 -14.23 3.79
CA THR A 288 -17.43 -14.29 2.46
C THR A 288 -18.32 -14.90 1.36
N ARG A 289 -19.37 -15.63 1.72
CA ARG A 289 -20.35 -16.23 0.79
C ARG A 289 -21.49 -15.30 0.42
N LEU A 290 -21.64 -14.16 1.10
CA LEU A 290 -22.63 -13.14 0.76
C LEU A 290 -22.43 -12.61 -0.67
N PRO A 291 -23.51 -12.15 -1.33
CA PRO A 291 -23.42 -11.51 -2.63
C PRO A 291 -22.74 -10.13 -2.54
N ASN A 292 -22.19 -9.64 -3.65
CA ASN A 292 -21.46 -8.36 -3.69
C ASN A 292 -22.29 -7.16 -3.17
N SER A 293 -23.60 -7.15 -3.40
CA SER A 293 -24.50 -6.10 -2.89
C SER A 293 -24.54 -6.05 -1.37
N ASP A 294 -24.36 -7.19 -0.71
CA ASP A 294 -24.40 -7.30 0.75
C ASP A 294 -23.03 -6.99 1.34
N HIS A 295 -21.94 -7.30 0.61
CA HIS A 295 -20.61 -6.78 0.95
C HIS A 295 -20.56 -5.26 0.92
N GLN A 296 -21.24 -4.59 -0.02
CA GLN A 296 -21.37 -3.12 0.01
C GLN A 296 -22.03 -2.64 1.30
N LEU A 297 -23.15 -3.24 1.69
CA LEU A 297 -23.83 -2.90 2.93
C LEU A 297 -22.90 -3.05 4.14
N LEU A 298 -22.20 -4.19 4.26
CA LEU A 298 -21.27 -4.41 5.36
C LEU A 298 -20.15 -3.36 5.40
N VAL A 299 -19.57 -3.02 4.24
CA VAL A 299 -18.54 -1.97 4.14
C VAL A 299 -19.06 -0.64 4.68
N HIS A 300 -20.27 -0.22 4.27
CA HIS A 300 -20.87 1.01 4.79
C HIS A 300 -21.25 0.91 6.27
N TRP A 301 -21.73 -0.24 6.74
CA TRP A 301 -22.09 -0.40 8.16
C TRP A 301 -20.88 -0.42 9.08
N PHE A 302 -19.76 -1.06 8.69
CA PHE A 302 -18.50 -0.98 9.45
C PHE A 302 -18.00 0.46 9.60
N ARG A 303 -18.20 1.30 8.56
CA ARG A 303 -17.89 2.74 8.61
C ARG A 303 -18.61 3.43 9.77
N THR A 304 -19.87 3.06 10.05
CA THR A 304 -20.71 3.67 11.11
C THR A 304 -20.33 3.30 12.54
N LEU A 305 -19.52 2.25 12.76
CA LEU A 305 -19.17 1.81 14.12
C LEU A 305 -18.47 2.91 14.96
N PRO A 306 -18.50 2.87 16.29
CA PRO A 306 -17.60 3.69 17.10
C PRO A 306 -16.13 3.30 16.91
N PHE A 307 -15.20 4.26 17.07
CA PHE A 307 -13.74 4.02 16.93
C PHE A 307 -13.22 2.81 17.73
N PRO A 308 -13.53 2.65 19.05
CA PRO A 308 -13.00 1.54 19.83
C PRO A 308 -13.45 0.16 19.32
N ARG A 309 -14.70 0.07 18.84
CA ARG A 309 -15.26 -1.19 18.31
C ARG A 309 -14.67 -1.53 16.95
N PHE A 310 -14.53 -0.52 16.09
CA PHE A 310 -13.91 -0.68 14.79
C PHE A 310 -12.48 -1.23 14.93
N LYS A 311 -11.68 -0.63 15.82
CA LYS A 311 -10.32 -1.09 16.13
C LYS A 311 -10.30 -2.48 16.76
N ALA A 312 -11.22 -2.79 17.69
CA ALA A 312 -11.30 -4.10 18.32
C ALA A 312 -11.53 -5.24 17.31
N VAL A 313 -12.45 -5.07 16.35
CA VAL A 313 -12.70 -6.09 15.32
C VAL A 313 -11.46 -6.34 14.46
N ILE A 314 -10.71 -5.29 14.11
CA ILE A 314 -9.45 -5.43 13.36
C ILE A 314 -8.45 -6.27 14.18
N GLN A 315 -8.23 -5.89 15.44
CA GLN A 315 -7.28 -6.59 16.32
C GLN A 315 -7.66 -8.06 16.55
N GLU A 316 -8.94 -8.36 16.74
CA GLU A 316 -9.45 -9.73 16.91
C GLU A 316 -9.18 -10.59 15.66
N LEU A 317 -9.45 -10.05 14.47
CA LEU A 317 -9.22 -10.76 13.22
C LEU A 317 -7.73 -10.93 12.90
N LEU A 318 -6.90 -9.92 13.20
CA LEU A 318 -5.44 -10.03 13.07
C LEU A 318 -4.88 -11.09 14.02
N GLN A 319 -5.32 -11.09 15.28
CA GLN A 319 -4.93 -12.10 16.26
C GLN A 319 -5.36 -13.50 15.82
N PHE A 320 -6.58 -13.65 15.29
CA PHE A 320 -7.05 -14.91 14.71
C PHE A 320 -6.14 -15.39 13.58
N VAL A 321 -5.74 -14.50 12.66
CA VAL A 321 -4.79 -14.82 11.58
C VAL A 321 -3.43 -15.22 12.15
N THR A 322 -2.88 -14.47 13.11
CA THR A 322 -1.57 -14.73 13.72
C THR A 322 -1.53 -16.10 14.40
N ILE A 323 -2.46 -16.36 15.32
CA ILE A 323 -2.51 -17.63 16.05
C ILE A 323 -2.79 -18.78 15.10
N ARG A 324 -3.53 -18.55 14.01
CA ARG A 324 -3.78 -19.61 13.05
C ARG A 324 -2.56 -19.93 12.18
N GLN A 325 -1.81 -18.91 11.79
CA GLN A 325 -0.57 -19.03 11.03
C GLN A 325 0.55 -19.66 11.88
N PHE A 326 0.62 -19.28 13.15
CA PHE A 326 1.60 -19.73 14.13
C PHE A 326 0.89 -20.37 15.34
N PRO A 327 0.34 -21.59 15.17
CA PRO A 327 -0.44 -22.23 16.23
C PRO A 327 0.42 -22.57 17.45
N PRO A 328 -0.12 -22.40 18.68
CA PRO A 328 0.55 -22.85 19.90
C PRO A 328 0.72 -24.37 19.93
N ALA A 329 1.66 -24.84 20.74
CA ALA A 329 2.02 -26.26 20.85
C ALA A 329 0.95 -27.15 21.51
N ASP A 330 -0.10 -26.55 22.08
CA ASP A 330 -1.16 -27.22 22.86
C ASP A 330 -2.12 -28.07 22.02
N LYS A 331 -2.00 -28.05 20.68
CA LYS A 331 -2.86 -28.77 19.70
C LYS A 331 -4.36 -28.48 19.90
N SER A 332 -4.71 -27.34 20.47
CA SER A 332 -6.10 -26.94 20.70
C SER A 332 -6.87 -26.67 19.39
N LEU A 333 -6.14 -26.33 18.31
CA LEU A 333 -6.70 -26.01 17.00
C LEU A 333 -6.70 -27.20 16.03
N PRO A 334 -7.69 -27.28 15.11
CA PRO A 334 -7.71 -28.33 14.10
C PRO A 334 -6.47 -28.32 13.19
N PRO A 335 -6.04 -29.49 12.67
CA PRO A 335 -4.88 -29.60 11.78
C PRO A 335 -4.95 -28.69 10.56
N LEU A 336 -3.79 -28.18 10.11
CA LEU A 336 -3.73 -27.25 8.97
C LEU A 336 -4.43 -27.76 7.72
N SER A 337 -4.36 -29.06 7.44
CA SER A 337 -4.99 -29.70 6.28
C SER A 337 -6.52 -29.54 6.24
N LYS A 338 -7.21 -29.51 7.39
CA LYS A 338 -8.67 -29.43 7.47
C LYS A 338 -9.21 -27.99 7.56
N SER A 339 -8.35 -27.05 7.92
CA SER A 339 -8.72 -25.64 8.15
C SER A 339 -7.81 -24.66 7.38
N ARG A 340 -7.33 -25.08 6.19
CA ARG A 340 -6.59 -24.21 5.25
C ARG A 340 -7.40 -22.98 4.83
N TRP A 341 -8.72 -23.08 4.85
CA TRP A 341 -9.62 -22.01 4.43
C TRP A 341 -9.80 -20.91 5.49
N TRP A 342 -9.37 -21.10 6.74
CA TRP A 342 -9.60 -20.14 7.82
C TRP A 342 -8.93 -18.79 7.58
N ILE A 343 -7.62 -18.81 7.28
CA ILE A 343 -6.83 -17.60 7.01
C ILE A 343 -7.40 -16.84 5.81
N PRO A 344 -7.58 -17.44 4.61
CA PRO A 344 -8.15 -16.74 3.47
C PRO A 344 -9.49 -16.06 3.76
N THR A 345 -10.33 -16.71 4.55
CA THR A 345 -11.65 -16.16 4.90
C THR A 345 -11.53 -14.96 5.83
N ALA A 346 -10.69 -15.05 6.87
CA ALA A 346 -10.44 -13.92 7.78
C ALA A 346 -9.84 -12.72 7.05
N THR A 347 -8.84 -12.95 6.19
CA THR A 347 -8.21 -11.87 5.40
C THR A 347 -9.20 -11.20 4.44
N LYS A 348 -10.17 -11.93 3.87
CA LYS A 348 -11.24 -11.34 3.06
C LYS A 348 -12.17 -10.43 3.87
N VAL A 349 -12.53 -10.82 5.09
CA VAL A 349 -13.36 -9.98 5.96
C VAL A 349 -12.58 -8.75 6.42
N LEU A 350 -11.30 -8.89 6.79
CA LEU A 350 -10.40 -7.76 7.02
C LEU A 350 -10.34 -6.82 5.81
N ALA A 351 -10.37 -7.34 4.58
CA ALA A 351 -10.39 -6.52 3.38
C ALA A 351 -11.67 -5.68 3.23
N LEU A 352 -12.83 -6.17 3.68
CA LEU A 352 -14.06 -5.39 3.75
C LEU A 352 -13.95 -4.27 4.80
N ILE A 353 -13.31 -4.55 5.94
CA ILE A 353 -13.11 -3.54 6.99
C ILE A 353 -12.09 -2.49 6.52
N ASN A 354 -10.99 -2.88 5.87
CA ASN A 354 -10.04 -1.95 5.26
C ASN A 354 -10.72 -1.08 4.18
N ALA A 355 -11.60 -1.67 3.36
CA ALA A 355 -12.41 -0.92 2.41
C ALA A 355 -13.25 0.17 3.10
N SER A 356 -13.89 -0.17 4.21
CA SER A 356 -14.70 0.77 4.98
C SER A 356 -13.89 1.90 5.59
N ASN A 357 -12.63 1.64 5.98
CA ASN A 357 -11.71 2.65 6.49
C ASN A 357 -11.31 3.65 5.39
N ASN A 358 -11.02 3.13 4.19
CA ASN A 358 -10.60 3.94 3.03
C ASN A 358 -11.74 4.77 2.41
N LEU A 359 -13.02 4.46 2.72
CA LEU A 359 -14.18 5.26 2.27
C LEU A 359 -14.40 6.54 3.09
N LYS A 360 -13.70 6.71 4.22
CA LYS A 360 -13.82 7.88 5.08
C LYS A 360 -12.58 8.76 4.90
N VAL A 361 -12.79 10.06 4.73
CA VAL A 361 -11.71 11.06 4.69
C VAL A 361 -11.98 12.07 5.81
N PRO A 362 -11.12 12.18 6.83
CA PRO A 362 -9.95 11.31 7.10
C PRO A 362 -10.36 9.88 7.48
N ALA A 363 -9.41 8.95 7.31
CA ALA A 363 -9.59 7.55 7.71
C ALA A 363 -9.85 7.44 9.23
N LYS A 364 -10.54 6.37 9.64
CA LYS A 364 -10.97 6.19 11.03
C LYS A 364 -9.87 5.63 11.92
N VAL A 365 -9.04 4.76 11.35
CA VAL A 365 -7.81 4.25 11.97
C VAL A 365 -6.68 4.42 10.95
N ASP A 366 -5.45 4.54 11.46
CA ASP A 366 -4.27 4.55 10.61
C ASP A 366 -4.15 3.24 9.82
N TYR A 367 -3.56 3.29 8.62
CA TYR A 367 -3.42 2.11 7.78
C TYR A 367 -2.51 1.04 8.40
N ALA A 368 -1.55 1.44 9.24
CA ALA A 368 -0.64 0.54 9.95
C ALA A 368 -1.36 -0.31 11.01
N GLU A 369 -2.56 0.08 11.46
CA GLU A 369 -3.39 -0.73 12.37
C GLU A 369 -3.86 -2.05 11.73
N PHE A 370 -3.79 -2.16 10.40
CA PHE A 370 -4.08 -3.40 9.69
C PHE A 370 -2.84 -4.30 9.52
N TYR A 371 -1.64 -3.85 9.90
CA TYR A 371 -0.42 -4.63 9.77
C TYR A 371 -0.39 -5.79 10.76
N ASN A 372 0.00 -6.96 10.26
CA ASN A 372 0.31 -8.11 11.09
C ASN A 372 1.82 -8.33 11.12
N MET A 373 2.48 -7.70 12.09
CA MET A 373 3.93 -7.77 12.27
C MET A 373 4.46 -9.20 12.45
N SER A 374 3.62 -10.14 12.92
CA SER A 374 4.04 -11.55 13.05
C SER A 374 4.30 -12.22 11.69
N LEU A 375 3.73 -11.70 10.60
CA LEU A 375 3.95 -12.22 9.25
C LEU A 375 5.36 -11.91 8.73
N ASP A 376 6.07 -10.95 9.32
CA ASP A 376 7.42 -10.54 8.92
C ASP A 376 8.45 -11.68 9.07
N HIS A 377 8.15 -12.67 9.92
CA HIS A 377 8.98 -13.86 10.15
C HIS A 377 8.71 -15.02 9.18
N MET A 378 7.78 -14.87 8.23
CA MET A 378 7.48 -15.89 7.23
C MET A 378 8.51 -15.92 6.10
N ASP A 379 8.46 -16.97 5.27
CA ASP A 379 9.13 -16.95 3.96
C ASP A 379 8.36 -16.03 3.00
N LEU A 380 8.66 -14.73 3.09
CA LEU A 380 8.03 -13.68 2.30
C LEU A 380 8.28 -13.85 0.79
N MET A 381 9.42 -14.41 0.39
CA MET A 381 9.72 -14.63 -1.02
C MET A 381 8.93 -15.80 -1.59
N GLN A 382 8.71 -16.87 -0.82
CA GLN A 382 7.81 -17.94 -1.22
C GLN A 382 6.38 -17.43 -1.45
N GLU A 383 5.89 -16.56 -0.57
CA GLU A 383 4.59 -15.89 -0.73
C GLU A 383 4.57 -15.05 -2.01
N TYR A 384 5.60 -14.21 -2.22
CA TYR A 384 5.73 -13.37 -3.41
C TYR A 384 5.73 -14.18 -4.71
N TYR A 385 6.52 -15.26 -4.82
CA TYR A 385 6.51 -16.10 -6.02
C TYR A 385 5.19 -16.84 -6.21
N THR A 386 4.53 -17.26 -5.12
CA THR A 386 3.22 -17.91 -5.20
C THR A 386 2.18 -16.95 -5.76
N TRP A 387 2.22 -15.68 -5.34
CA TRP A 387 1.38 -14.62 -5.87
C TRP A 387 1.66 -14.29 -7.34
N GLN A 388 2.94 -14.24 -7.73
CA GLN A 388 3.32 -13.97 -9.11
C GLN A 388 3.00 -15.10 -10.08
N ASN A 389 2.91 -16.35 -9.61
CA ASN A 389 2.74 -17.52 -10.46
C ASN A 389 1.29 -17.65 -11.00
N PRO A 390 1.06 -17.48 -12.32
CA PRO A 390 -0.28 -17.57 -12.90
C PRO A 390 -0.90 -18.96 -12.79
N GLU A 391 -0.09 -20.02 -12.72
CA GLU A 391 -0.58 -21.40 -12.58
C GLU A 391 -1.16 -21.67 -11.20
N ARG A 392 -0.79 -20.85 -10.21
CA ARG A 392 -1.26 -20.92 -8.82
C ARG A 392 -2.24 -19.81 -8.47
N ALA A 393 -2.89 -19.18 -9.44
CA ALA A 393 -3.80 -18.05 -9.21
C ALA A 393 -4.95 -18.33 -8.21
N ASN A 394 -5.35 -19.60 -8.04
CA ASN A 394 -6.38 -20.00 -7.08
C ASN A 394 -5.84 -20.26 -5.66
N GLN A 395 -4.52 -20.22 -5.45
CA GLN A 395 -3.90 -20.35 -4.14
C GLN A 395 -3.92 -18.98 -3.43
N PHE A 396 -4.19 -19.03 -2.13
CA PHE A 396 -4.10 -17.85 -1.28
C PHE A 396 -2.63 -17.42 -1.14
N SER A 397 -2.40 -16.11 -1.18
CA SER A 397 -1.15 -15.50 -0.72
C SER A 397 -1.45 -14.17 -0.04
N TYR A 398 -0.68 -13.85 1.01
CA TYR A 398 -0.80 -12.56 1.70
C TYR A 398 -0.48 -11.37 0.78
N CYS A 399 0.34 -11.56 -0.27
CA CYS A 399 0.63 -10.52 -1.27
C CYS A 399 -0.62 -10.10 -2.07
N GLN A 400 -1.70 -10.91 -2.07
CA GLN A 400 -3.00 -10.52 -2.66
C GLN A 400 -3.73 -9.47 -1.81
N TYR A 401 -3.37 -9.35 -0.52
CA TYR A 401 -3.98 -8.47 0.48
C TYR A 401 -2.89 -7.61 1.12
N PRO A 402 -2.22 -6.73 0.36
CA PRO A 402 -1.01 -6.06 0.81
C PRO A 402 -1.20 -5.18 2.05
N PHE A 403 -2.44 -4.76 2.37
CA PHE A 403 -2.73 -3.99 3.57
C PHE A 403 -2.41 -4.73 4.89
N ILE A 404 -2.29 -6.07 4.87
CA ILE A 404 -1.96 -6.87 6.07
C ILE A 404 -0.45 -7.00 6.30
N LEU A 405 0.35 -6.81 5.24
CA LEU A 405 1.80 -6.90 5.30
C LEU A 405 2.37 -5.59 5.81
N SER A 406 3.27 -5.67 6.77
CA SER A 406 3.98 -4.49 7.28
C SER A 406 4.85 -3.88 6.18
N ILE A 407 5.25 -2.61 6.37
CA ILE A 407 6.21 -1.97 5.50
C ILE A 407 7.57 -2.71 5.50
N VAL A 408 7.98 -3.27 6.64
CA VAL A 408 9.22 -4.06 6.77
C VAL A 408 9.15 -5.33 5.90
N ALA A 409 8.03 -6.05 5.92
CA ALA A 409 7.84 -7.21 5.06
C ALA A 409 7.87 -6.84 3.57
N LYS A 410 7.21 -5.74 3.20
CA LYS A 410 7.19 -5.27 1.80
C LYS A 410 8.56 -4.78 1.34
N GLN A 411 9.30 -4.07 2.19
CA GLN A 411 10.67 -3.67 1.93
C GLN A 411 11.55 -4.90 1.71
N HIS A 412 11.44 -5.92 2.57
CA HIS A 412 12.19 -7.18 2.41
C HIS A 412 11.92 -7.84 1.06
N ILE A 413 10.64 -7.93 0.65
CA ILE A 413 10.26 -8.47 -0.67
C ILE A 413 10.89 -7.63 -1.79
N LEU A 414 10.80 -6.30 -1.68
CA LEU A 414 11.31 -5.38 -2.69
C LEU A 414 12.84 -5.48 -2.84
N THR A 415 13.57 -5.48 -1.73
CA THR A 415 15.04 -5.61 -1.71
C THR A 415 15.48 -6.97 -2.25
N LYS A 416 14.80 -8.06 -1.87
CA LYS A 416 15.14 -9.40 -2.39
C LYS A 416 14.83 -9.55 -3.88
N ASP A 417 13.71 -9.00 -4.34
CA ASP A 417 13.38 -8.96 -5.76
C ASP A 417 14.38 -8.10 -6.55
N SER A 418 14.80 -6.95 -6.03
CA SER A 418 15.82 -6.12 -6.67
C SER A 418 17.17 -6.82 -6.75
N GLU A 419 17.66 -7.43 -5.67
CA GLU A 419 18.89 -8.23 -5.64
C GLU A 419 18.87 -9.35 -6.70
N GLN A 420 17.76 -10.06 -6.81
CA GLN A 420 17.61 -11.10 -7.83
C GLN A 420 17.62 -10.55 -9.24
N GLN A 421 16.91 -9.44 -9.49
CA GLN A 421 16.95 -8.76 -10.78
C GLN A 421 18.37 -8.28 -11.13
N MET A 422 19.15 -7.80 -10.15
CA MET A 422 20.56 -7.44 -10.34
C MET A 422 21.39 -8.63 -10.77
N ILE A 423 21.29 -9.76 -10.06
CA ILE A 423 22.03 -10.99 -10.39
C ILE A 423 21.66 -11.49 -11.79
N LEU A 424 20.37 -11.53 -12.12
CA LEU A 424 19.89 -12.00 -13.43
C LEU A 424 20.34 -11.08 -14.56
N THR A 425 20.28 -9.77 -14.36
CA THR A 425 20.72 -8.78 -15.36
C THR A 425 22.21 -8.88 -15.60
N ALA A 426 23.01 -8.96 -14.53
CA ALA A 426 24.45 -9.08 -14.61
C ALA A 426 24.88 -10.41 -15.29
N ARG A 427 24.21 -11.53 -14.97
CA ARG A 427 24.42 -12.81 -15.65
C ARG A 427 24.06 -12.74 -17.14
N ARG A 428 22.98 -12.05 -17.50
CA ARG A 428 22.58 -11.85 -18.91
C ARG A 428 23.64 -11.06 -19.67
N SER A 429 24.18 -9.98 -19.07
CA SER A 429 25.28 -9.21 -19.67
C SER A 429 26.54 -10.06 -19.86
N LEU A 430 26.88 -10.92 -18.88
CA LEU A 430 28.03 -11.83 -18.98
C LEU A 430 27.88 -12.80 -20.15
N VAL A 431 26.74 -13.49 -20.24
CA VAL A 431 26.45 -14.42 -21.34
C VAL A 431 26.52 -13.70 -22.68
N GLN A 432 25.96 -12.50 -22.79
CA GLN A 432 26.00 -11.72 -24.03
C GLN A 432 27.42 -11.35 -24.47
N LYS A 433 28.33 -11.00 -23.55
CA LYS A 433 29.74 -10.71 -23.89
C LYS A 433 30.52 -11.98 -24.23
N MET A 434 30.26 -13.10 -23.55
CA MET A 434 30.84 -14.40 -23.89
C MET A 434 30.44 -14.84 -25.31
N THR A 435 29.16 -14.68 -25.69
CA THR A 435 28.70 -14.96 -27.06
C THR A 435 29.42 -14.09 -28.10
N ARG A 436 29.80 -12.86 -27.72
CA ARG A 436 30.58 -11.94 -28.57
C ARG A 436 32.09 -12.16 -28.51
N HIS A 437 32.57 -13.22 -27.84
CA HIS A 437 34.00 -13.53 -27.65
C HIS A 437 34.83 -12.39 -27.04
N GLN A 438 34.19 -11.53 -26.24
CA GLN A 438 34.86 -10.44 -25.54
C GLN A 438 35.30 -10.91 -24.15
N GLN A 439 36.50 -10.52 -23.71
CA GLN A 439 36.94 -10.81 -22.35
C GLN A 439 36.03 -10.11 -21.31
N PRO A 440 35.47 -10.85 -20.35
CA PRO A 440 34.62 -10.26 -19.32
C PRO A 440 35.48 -9.60 -18.24
N HIS A 441 35.33 -8.29 -18.08
CA HIS A 441 35.85 -7.54 -16.93
C HIS A 441 34.84 -7.51 -15.79
N ILE A 442 35.32 -7.43 -14.54
CA ILE A 442 34.51 -7.39 -13.31
C ILE A 442 33.49 -6.24 -13.33
N GLU A 443 33.81 -5.14 -14.01
CA GLU A 443 32.94 -3.98 -14.19
C GLU A 443 31.59 -4.30 -14.83
N ILE A 444 31.49 -5.40 -15.59
CA ILE A 444 30.24 -5.80 -16.26
C ILE A 444 29.09 -6.07 -15.28
N PHE A 445 29.40 -6.43 -14.03
CA PHE A 445 28.42 -6.77 -13.00
C PHE A 445 27.81 -5.54 -12.32
N PHE A 446 28.34 -4.35 -12.58
CA PHE A 446 27.96 -3.12 -11.91
C PHE A 446 27.43 -2.08 -12.91
N LEU A 447 26.60 -1.17 -12.40
CA LEU A 447 26.31 0.10 -13.04
C LEU A 447 27.35 1.09 -12.52
N ASN A 448 28.46 1.22 -13.25
CA ASN A 448 29.50 2.19 -12.94
C ASN A 448 29.09 3.55 -13.50
N ILE A 449 28.95 4.55 -12.66
CA ILE A 449 28.71 5.94 -13.07
C ILE A 449 29.95 6.76 -12.71
N SER A 450 30.58 7.35 -13.73
CA SER A 450 31.76 8.20 -13.56
C SER A 450 31.40 9.66 -13.79
N VAL A 451 31.59 10.52 -12.78
CA VAL A 451 31.18 11.93 -12.81
C VAL A 451 32.28 12.86 -12.35
N ARG A 452 32.29 14.10 -12.86
CA ARG A 452 33.11 15.19 -12.35
C ARG A 452 32.29 16.03 -11.35
N ARG A 453 32.92 16.48 -10.26
CA ARG A 453 32.25 17.31 -9.24
C ARG A 453 31.64 18.58 -9.84
N ASP A 454 32.38 19.25 -10.72
CA ASP A 454 31.95 20.52 -11.33
C ASP A 454 30.81 20.36 -12.36
N HIS A 455 30.59 19.15 -12.88
CA HIS A 455 29.60 18.87 -13.94
C HIS A 455 28.66 17.73 -13.55
N LEU A 456 28.28 17.69 -12.27
CA LEU A 456 27.62 16.56 -11.66
C LEU A 456 26.32 16.17 -12.37
N VAL A 457 25.45 17.14 -12.66
CA VAL A 457 24.13 16.92 -13.28
C VAL A 457 24.29 16.47 -14.74
N GLU A 458 25.13 17.16 -15.52
CA GLU A 458 25.37 16.85 -16.93
C GLU A 458 25.98 15.46 -17.13
N ASP A 459 27.02 15.13 -16.36
CA ASP A 459 27.69 13.82 -16.43
C ASP A 459 26.73 12.71 -15.99
N SER A 460 25.94 12.95 -14.93
CA SER A 460 24.95 11.97 -14.47
C SER A 460 23.84 11.72 -15.50
N LEU A 461 23.33 12.78 -16.14
CA LEU A 461 22.36 12.68 -17.24
C LEU A 461 22.91 11.85 -18.39
N LYS A 462 24.14 12.16 -18.81
CA LYS A 462 24.80 11.46 -19.90
C LYS A 462 24.98 9.98 -19.58
N GLU A 463 25.59 9.68 -18.44
CA GLU A 463 25.87 8.30 -18.01
C GLU A 463 24.59 7.47 -17.88
N ILE A 464 23.54 8.02 -17.28
CA ILE A 464 22.24 7.34 -17.14
C ILE A 464 21.58 7.14 -18.50
N SER A 465 21.63 8.13 -19.39
CA SER A 465 21.05 8.01 -20.74
C SER A 465 21.74 6.94 -21.60
N GLU A 466 23.06 6.81 -21.49
CA GLU A 466 23.84 5.82 -22.22
C GLU A 466 23.68 4.41 -21.64
N LYS A 467 23.48 4.29 -20.32
CA LYS A 467 23.46 3.03 -19.56
C LYS A 467 22.07 2.55 -19.16
N GLN A 468 21.02 2.95 -19.88
CA GLN A 468 19.62 2.58 -19.61
C GLN A 468 19.39 1.06 -19.41
N LYS A 469 20.12 0.20 -20.14
CA LYS A 469 20.01 -1.27 -20.04
C LYS A 469 20.64 -1.84 -18.77
N ASP A 470 21.54 -1.08 -18.16
CA ASP A 470 22.36 -1.46 -17.02
C ASP A 470 21.83 -0.86 -15.71
N LEU A 471 20.75 -0.06 -15.74
CA LEU A 471 20.13 0.56 -14.56
C LEU A 471 19.74 -0.44 -13.46
N LYS A 472 19.51 -1.69 -13.84
CA LYS A 472 19.17 -2.79 -12.93
C LYS A 472 20.39 -3.58 -12.46
N LYS A 473 21.61 -3.06 -12.57
CA LYS A 473 22.81 -3.63 -11.97
C LYS A 473 23.11 -2.94 -10.63
N LYS A 474 24.00 -3.53 -9.84
CA LYS A 474 24.44 -2.91 -8.58
C LYS A 474 25.17 -1.59 -8.87
N LEU A 475 24.72 -0.50 -8.27
CA LEU A 475 25.27 0.84 -8.46
C LEU A 475 26.68 0.95 -7.86
N LYS A 476 27.56 1.65 -8.58
CA LYS A 476 28.88 2.08 -8.13
C LYS A 476 29.21 3.45 -8.69
N ILE A 477 29.61 4.38 -7.84
CA ILE A 477 30.00 5.73 -8.23
C ILE A 477 31.52 5.90 -8.17
N SER A 478 32.07 6.64 -9.13
CA SER A 478 33.47 7.11 -9.11
C SER A 478 33.53 8.59 -9.48
N PHE A 479 34.22 9.40 -8.67
CA PHE A 479 34.55 10.78 -9.03
C PHE A 479 35.82 10.82 -9.87
N ALA A 480 35.77 11.48 -11.03
CA ALA A 480 36.88 11.54 -11.95
C ALA A 480 38.09 12.24 -11.32
N GLY A 481 39.24 11.55 -11.29
CA GLY A 481 40.47 12.07 -10.68
C GLY A 481 40.63 11.78 -9.19
N GLU A 482 39.65 11.13 -8.54
CA GLU A 482 39.70 10.81 -7.12
C GLU A 482 39.93 9.31 -6.88
N PRO A 483 40.96 8.92 -6.12
CA PRO A 483 41.14 7.53 -5.73
C PRO A 483 40.10 7.15 -4.69
N GLY A 484 39.16 6.26 -5.04
CA GLY A 484 38.15 5.79 -4.10
C GLY A 484 37.51 4.48 -4.54
N LEU A 485 37.36 3.54 -3.61
CA LEU A 485 36.56 2.32 -3.79
C LEU A 485 35.18 2.56 -3.19
N ASP A 486 34.14 2.54 -4.02
CA ASP A 486 32.78 2.73 -3.56
C ASP A 486 32.29 1.52 -2.74
N MET A 487 32.23 1.71 -1.43
CA MET A 487 31.61 0.79 -0.47
C MET A 487 30.25 1.33 0.03
N GLY A 488 29.65 2.27 -0.70
CA GLY A 488 28.37 2.93 -0.40
C GLY A 488 28.51 4.43 -0.09
N GLY A 489 29.68 4.86 0.41
CA GLY A 489 29.93 6.26 0.78
C GLY A 489 29.91 7.22 -0.42
N LEU A 490 30.56 6.85 -1.53
CA LEU A 490 30.57 7.67 -2.74
C LEU A 490 29.19 7.71 -3.40
N THR A 491 28.46 6.58 -3.37
CA THR A 491 27.07 6.53 -3.81
C THR A 491 26.20 7.50 -3.00
N LYS A 492 26.31 7.51 -1.67
CA LYS A 492 25.54 8.40 -0.79
C LYS A 492 25.86 9.87 -1.05
N GLU A 493 27.15 10.20 -1.16
CA GLU A 493 27.61 11.55 -1.49
C GLU A 493 27.06 12.04 -2.83
N TRP A 494 27.11 11.19 -3.86
CA TRP A 494 26.59 11.51 -5.19
C TRP A 494 25.09 11.85 -5.17
N PHE A 495 24.27 11.08 -4.45
CA PHE A 495 22.85 11.41 -4.27
C PHE A 495 22.65 12.74 -3.54
N GLN A 496 23.38 12.98 -2.45
CA GLN A 496 23.27 14.21 -1.67
C GLN A 496 23.59 15.45 -2.52
N LEU A 497 24.70 15.41 -3.27
CA LEU A 497 25.11 16.53 -4.12
C LEU A 497 24.14 16.76 -5.29
N LEU A 498 23.65 15.70 -5.94
CA LEU A 498 22.68 15.84 -7.03
C LEU A 498 21.35 16.44 -6.57
N ILE A 499 20.82 15.95 -5.45
CA ILE A 499 19.56 16.46 -4.91
C ILE A 499 19.73 17.91 -4.50
N LYS A 500 20.83 18.26 -3.82
CA LYS A 500 21.09 19.66 -3.45
C LYS A 500 21.07 20.58 -4.69
N ASN A 501 21.83 20.23 -5.73
CA ASN A 501 21.97 21.09 -6.92
C ASN A 501 20.65 21.23 -7.72
N ILE A 502 19.84 20.17 -7.83
CA ILE A 502 18.62 20.20 -8.66
C ILE A 502 17.44 20.89 -7.96
N PHE A 503 17.45 20.90 -6.62
CA PHE A 503 16.40 21.52 -5.82
C PHE A 503 16.74 22.95 -5.37
N GLU A 504 17.88 23.49 -5.81
CA GLU A 504 18.20 24.90 -5.66
C GLU A 504 17.21 25.79 -6.44
N PRO A 505 16.73 26.90 -5.86
CA PRO A 505 15.79 27.81 -6.51
C PRO A 505 16.27 28.30 -7.88
N GLU A 506 17.57 28.51 -8.05
CA GLU A 506 18.20 28.96 -9.30
C GLU A 506 18.09 27.93 -10.42
N TYR A 507 17.94 26.64 -10.09
CA TYR A 507 17.76 25.58 -11.08
C TYR A 507 16.35 25.62 -11.71
N GLY A 508 15.35 26.07 -10.95
CA GLY A 508 14.00 26.39 -11.47
C GLY A 508 13.06 25.20 -11.72
N MET A 509 13.47 23.96 -11.43
CA MET A 509 12.62 22.76 -11.62
C MET A 509 11.55 22.59 -10.55
N PHE A 510 11.87 22.94 -9.30
CA PHE A 510 10.99 22.75 -8.16
C PHE A 510 10.84 24.04 -7.36
N VAL A 511 9.71 24.17 -6.68
CA VAL A 511 9.38 25.27 -5.78
C VAL A 511 9.34 24.73 -4.36
N TYR A 512 10.10 25.37 -3.46
CA TYR A 512 10.05 25.06 -2.04
C TYR A 512 8.93 25.85 -1.36
N TYR A 513 8.04 25.16 -0.65
CA TYR A 513 6.96 25.74 0.12
C TYR A 513 7.34 25.75 1.60
N PRO A 514 7.70 26.91 2.21
CA PRO A 514 8.23 26.94 3.57
C PRO A 514 7.24 26.50 4.66
N HIS A 515 5.94 26.76 4.46
CA HIS A 515 4.90 26.40 5.43
C HIS A 515 4.72 24.88 5.53
N SER A 516 4.71 24.22 4.38
CA SER A 516 4.57 22.76 4.25
C SER A 516 5.91 22.02 4.27
N ARG A 517 7.02 22.76 4.22
CA ARG A 517 8.42 22.30 4.15
C ARG A 517 8.72 21.34 2.99
N CYS A 518 7.92 21.34 1.93
CA CYS A 518 8.00 20.41 0.82
C CYS A 518 8.38 21.09 -0.49
N TYR A 519 8.89 20.30 -1.43
CA TYR A 519 9.09 20.70 -2.82
C TYR A 519 7.89 20.31 -3.68
N TRP A 520 7.54 21.16 -4.64
CA TRP A 520 6.57 20.84 -5.68
C TRP A 520 7.09 21.24 -7.06
N PHE A 521 6.48 20.71 -8.11
CA PHE A 521 6.88 20.98 -9.49
C PHE A 521 6.58 22.44 -9.85
N SER A 522 7.57 23.12 -10.44
CA SER A 522 7.44 24.51 -10.92
C SER A 522 6.40 24.61 -12.05
N LEU A 523 5.61 25.70 -12.05
CA LEU A 523 4.69 26.01 -13.16
C LEU A 523 5.44 26.60 -14.36
N SER A 524 6.65 27.13 -14.14
CA SER A 524 7.49 27.70 -15.19
C SER A 524 7.85 26.64 -16.26
N LYS A 525 7.96 27.07 -17.53
CA LYS A 525 8.36 26.20 -18.65
C LYS A 525 9.88 25.98 -18.72
N GLU A 526 10.63 26.50 -17.77
CA GLU A 526 12.10 26.48 -17.77
C GLU A 526 12.56 25.15 -17.14
N GLY A 527 12.57 24.07 -17.93
CA GLY A 527 13.13 22.78 -17.49
C GLY A 527 13.09 21.71 -18.58
N ASN A 528 14.15 20.91 -18.70
CA ASN A 528 14.23 19.85 -19.70
C ASN A 528 13.52 18.59 -19.19
N LEU A 529 12.66 17.97 -20.01
CA LEU A 529 12.02 16.69 -19.67
C LEU A 529 13.03 15.59 -19.28
N ARG A 530 14.27 15.68 -19.80
CA ARG A 530 15.37 14.76 -19.43
C ARG A 530 15.79 14.88 -17.97
N GLU A 531 15.73 16.07 -17.39
CA GLU A 531 16.10 16.31 -15.99
C GLU A 531 15.01 15.79 -15.03
N TYR A 532 13.74 16.00 -15.38
CA TYR A 532 12.64 15.37 -14.64
C TYR A 532 12.74 13.84 -14.70
N ASN A 533 13.08 13.28 -15.86
CA ASN A 533 13.34 11.85 -16.00
C ASN A 533 14.51 11.39 -15.12
N LEU A 534 15.61 12.15 -15.08
CA LEU A 534 16.75 11.88 -14.20
C LEU A 534 16.32 11.78 -12.74
N ILE A 535 15.61 12.78 -12.22
CA ILE A 535 15.15 12.77 -10.81
C ILE A 535 14.26 11.54 -10.53
N GLY A 536 13.44 11.16 -11.51
CA GLY A 536 12.70 9.89 -11.47
C GLY A 536 13.63 8.70 -11.33
N VAL A 537 14.63 8.57 -12.21
CA VAL A 537 15.63 7.49 -12.16
C VAL A 537 16.39 7.48 -10.84
N LEU A 538 16.77 8.64 -10.31
CA LEU A 538 17.46 8.75 -9.01
C LEU A 538 16.61 8.21 -7.88
N MET A 539 15.34 8.61 -7.80
CA MET A 539 14.40 8.07 -6.82
C MET A 539 14.22 6.55 -7.01
N GLY A 540 14.15 6.08 -8.25
CA GLY A 540 14.08 4.66 -8.55
C GLY A 540 15.33 3.89 -8.10
N LEU A 541 16.52 4.42 -8.39
CA LEU A 541 17.80 3.84 -7.95
C LEU A 541 17.91 3.82 -6.44
N ALA A 542 17.44 4.85 -5.75
CA ALA A 542 17.44 4.93 -4.30
C ALA A 542 16.62 3.79 -3.69
N VAL A 543 15.36 3.63 -4.12
CA VAL A 543 14.49 2.52 -3.69
C VAL A 543 15.10 1.16 -4.06
N TYR A 544 15.61 1.01 -5.28
CA TYR A 544 16.17 -0.25 -5.79
C TYR A 544 17.43 -0.71 -5.03
N ASN A 545 18.24 0.24 -4.54
CA ASN A 545 19.45 -0.01 -3.75
C ASN A 545 19.23 0.16 -2.24
N SER A 546 17.99 0.38 -1.78
CA SER A 546 17.65 0.61 -0.35
C SER A 546 18.41 1.78 0.28
N ILE A 547 18.50 2.90 -0.45
CA ILE A 547 19.14 4.15 -0.03
C ILE A 547 18.06 5.20 0.20
N ILE A 548 18.13 5.89 1.35
CA ILE A 548 17.24 7.02 1.64
C ILE A 548 17.78 8.31 1.01
N LEU A 549 16.87 9.17 0.58
CA LEU A 549 17.14 10.47 -0.02
C LEU A 549 16.69 11.58 0.94
N ASP A 550 17.52 12.62 1.08
CA ASP A 550 17.13 13.85 1.79
C ASP A 550 16.27 14.72 0.86
N LEU A 551 15.04 14.26 0.64
CA LEU A 551 14.09 14.86 -0.29
C LEU A 551 12.71 14.87 0.37
N HIS A 552 11.99 15.99 0.27
CA HIS A 552 10.64 16.08 0.80
C HIS A 552 9.63 16.47 -0.29
N PHE A 553 8.93 15.48 -0.81
CA PHE A 553 7.74 15.68 -1.64
C PHE A 553 6.47 15.48 -0.81
N PRO A 554 5.37 16.16 -1.16
CA PRO A 554 4.08 15.94 -0.50
C PRO A 554 3.49 14.56 -0.88
N PRO A 555 2.55 14.01 -0.08
CA PRO A 555 1.89 12.72 -0.35
C PRO A 555 1.31 12.60 -1.76
N MET A 556 0.83 13.72 -2.33
CA MET A 556 0.33 13.78 -3.70
C MET A 556 1.35 13.31 -4.74
N CYS A 557 2.64 13.59 -4.56
CA CYS A 557 3.69 13.15 -5.50
C CYS A 557 3.73 11.62 -5.59
N TYR A 558 3.71 10.93 -4.44
CA TYR A 558 3.74 9.47 -4.37
C TYR A 558 2.43 8.85 -4.86
N ARG A 559 1.29 9.50 -4.62
CA ARG A 559 0.00 9.10 -5.21
C ARG A 559 0.06 9.12 -6.74
N LYS A 560 0.58 10.20 -7.33
CA LYS A 560 0.76 10.32 -8.77
C LYS A 560 1.76 9.28 -9.30
N LEU A 561 2.87 9.00 -8.60
CA LEU A 561 3.82 7.94 -8.97
C LEU A 561 3.19 6.55 -9.04
N LEU A 562 2.16 6.29 -8.24
CA LEU A 562 1.40 5.04 -8.22
C LEU A 562 0.14 5.08 -9.09
N THR A 563 -0.02 6.07 -9.96
CA THR A 563 -1.21 6.21 -10.83
C THR A 563 -0.84 6.14 -12.31
N PRO A 564 -0.80 4.96 -12.95
CA PRO A 564 -0.90 3.62 -12.36
C PRO A 564 0.43 3.16 -11.73
N PRO A 565 0.43 2.13 -10.86
CA PRO A 565 1.64 1.64 -10.21
C PRO A 565 2.54 0.80 -11.13
N VAL A 566 2.09 0.53 -12.36
CA VAL A 566 2.84 -0.17 -13.40
C VAL A 566 2.68 0.60 -14.69
N VAL A 567 3.80 0.85 -15.37
CA VAL A 567 3.81 1.55 -16.66
C VAL A 567 2.91 0.82 -17.66
N PRO A 568 1.91 1.50 -18.24
CA PRO A 568 1.11 0.93 -19.31
C PRO A 568 1.98 0.54 -20.51
N ALA A 569 1.62 -0.56 -21.19
CA ALA A 569 2.32 -0.95 -22.42
C ALA A 569 2.05 -0.01 -23.61
N ASP A 570 0.97 0.77 -23.52
CA ASP A 570 0.57 1.76 -24.52
C ASP A 570 0.95 3.14 -24.01
N ASP A 571 1.86 3.80 -24.73
CA ASP A 571 2.36 5.13 -24.40
C ASP A 571 1.27 6.22 -24.43
N THR A 572 0.12 5.97 -25.07
CA THR A 572 -0.98 6.93 -25.12
C THR A 572 -1.78 7.02 -23.82
N VAL A 573 -1.63 6.04 -22.92
CA VAL A 573 -2.34 6.04 -21.64
C VAL A 573 -1.74 7.12 -20.73
N PRO A 574 -2.56 8.01 -20.14
CA PRO A 574 -2.08 9.00 -19.19
C PRO A 574 -1.53 8.34 -17.93
N VAL A 575 -0.42 8.87 -17.43
CA VAL A 575 0.25 8.43 -16.20
C VAL A 575 0.50 9.63 -15.32
N GLY A 576 0.54 9.43 -14.01
CA GLY A 576 0.69 10.51 -13.04
C GLY A 576 -0.56 11.37 -12.87
N ILE A 577 -1.73 10.98 -13.38
CA ILE A 577 -2.96 11.78 -13.28
C ILE A 577 -3.87 11.17 -12.22
N VAL A 578 -4.10 11.91 -11.13
CA VAL A 578 -4.97 11.46 -10.03
C VAL A 578 -6.41 11.94 -10.29
N PRO A 579 -7.40 11.04 -10.42
CA PRO A 579 -8.79 11.42 -10.59
C PRO A 579 -9.44 11.81 -9.25
N ASN A 580 -10.57 12.53 -9.32
CA ASN A 580 -11.40 12.91 -8.16
C ASN A 580 -10.62 13.65 -7.05
N LEU A 581 -9.80 14.62 -7.46
CA LEU A 581 -9.08 15.50 -6.54
C LEU A 581 -10.06 16.24 -5.63
N ASN A 582 -9.65 16.45 -4.39
CA ASN A 582 -10.40 17.19 -3.38
C ASN A 582 -9.52 18.29 -2.75
N VAL A 583 -10.09 19.15 -1.92
CA VAL A 583 -9.31 20.23 -1.29
C VAL A 583 -8.26 19.70 -0.29
N SER A 584 -8.53 18.57 0.38
CA SER A 584 -7.56 17.96 1.29
C SER A 584 -6.27 17.50 0.61
N ASP A 585 -6.32 17.22 -0.70
CA ASP A 585 -5.16 16.87 -1.52
C ASP A 585 -4.18 18.04 -1.72
N LEU A 586 -4.63 19.28 -1.49
CA LEU A 586 -3.81 20.49 -1.59
C LEU A 586 -3.25 20.95 -0.25
N VAL A 587 -3.83 20.50 0.88
CA VAL A 587 -3.45 20.94 2.24
C VAL A 587 -1.97 20.70 2.52
N ASP A 588 -1.45 19.56 2.07
CA ASP A 588 -0.04 19.18 2.28
C ASP A 588 0.95 19.95 1.39
N ILE A 589 0.45 20.75 0.44
CA ILE A 589 1.28 21.53 -0.49
C ILE A 589 1.11 23.03 -0.20
N MET A 590 -0.13 23.51 -0.27
CA MET A 590 -0.51 24.92 -0.15
C MET A 590 -1.70 25.05 0.82
N PRO A 591 -1.46 25.00 2.15
CA PRO A 591 -2.51 25.01 3.15
C PRO A 591 -3.39 26.26 3.10
N ASP A 592 -2.81 27.42 2.82
CA ASP A 592 -3.55 28.69 2.72
C ASP A 592 -4.52 28.72 1.53
N VAL A 593 -4.07 28.17 0.38
CA VAL A 593 -4.91 28.04 -0.82
C VAL A 593 -6.01 27.02 -0.57
N ALA A 594 -5.68 25.88 0.06
CA ALA A 594 -6.65 24.87 0.42
C ALA A 594 -7.74 25.45 1.36
N GLN A 595 -7.34 26.22 2.38
CA GLN A 595 -8.28 26.89 3.27
C GLN A 595 -9.18 27.87 2.51
N SER A 596 -8.61 28.65 1.58
CA SER A 596 -9.37 29.60 0.76
C SER A 596 -10.40 28.90 -0.13
N LEU A 597 -10.02 27.77 -0.77
CA LEU A 597 -10.95 26.98 -1.58
C LEU A 597 -12.04 26.30 -0.73
N SER A 598 -11.71 25.83 0.47
CA SER A 598 -12.71 25.32 1.44
C SER A 598 -13.70 26.42 1.82
N ASN A 599 -13.22 27.64 2.09
CA ASN A 599 -14.09 28.77 2.41
C ASN A 599 -15.06 29.07 1.26
N VAL A 600 -14.61 29.02 -0.01
CA VAL A 600 -15.49 29.17 -1.19
C VAL A 600 -16.59 28.10 -1.22
N LEU A 601 -16.27 26.85 -0.89
CA LEU A 601 -17.23 25.74 -0.86
C LEU A 601 -18.23 25.83 0.29
N GLU A 602 -17.83 26.37 1.44
CA GLU A 602 -18.62 26.44 2.66
C GLU A 602 -19.35 27.79 2.82
N TYR A 603 -19.02 28.79 2.00
CA TYR A 603 -19.61 30.12 2.08
C TYR A 603 -21.14 30.06 1.95
N GLU A 604 -21.84 30.70 2.90
CA GLU A 604 -23.31 30.76 2.95
C GLU A 604 -23.88 32.00 2.24
N GLY A 605 -23.06 33.04 2.03
CA GLY A 605 -23.46 34.29 1.35
C GLY A 605 -23.43 34.19 -0.18
N ASP A 606 -23.52 35.35 -0.85
CA ASP A 606 -23.47 35.44 -2.31
C ASP A 606 -22.01 35.51 -2.79
N ILE A 607 -21.55 34.44 -3.44
CA ILE A 607 -20.14 34.36 -3.88
C ILE A 607 -19.83 35.40 -4.96
N GLU A 608 -20.78 35.70 -5.83
CA GLU A 608 -20.57 36.59 -6.97
C GLU A 608 -20.38 38.03 -6.48
N GLU A 609 -21.24 38.48 -5.57
CA GLU A 609 -21.18 39.84 -5.02
C GLU A 609 -20.07 40.00 -3.96
N ASP A 610 -19.88 39.01 -3.08
CA ASP A 610 -18.99 39.15 -1.92
C ASP A 610 -17.52 38.83 -2.26
N LEU A 611 -17.27 37.82 -3.11
CA LEU A 611 -15.91 37.35 -3.40
C LEU A 611 -15.41 37.81 -4.77
N MET A 612 -16.30 38.19 -5.70
CA MET A 612 -15.97 38.71 -7.04
C MET A 612 -14.92 37.87 -7.78
N LEU A 613 -15.00 36.55 -7.62
CA LEU A 613 -14.08 35.61 -8.27
C LEU A 613 -14.54 35.36 -9.72
N THR A 614 -13.58 35.09 -10.59
CA THR A 614 -13.82 34.63 -11.96
C THR A 614 -13.14 33.29 -12.19
N PHE A 615 -13.41 32.62 -13.32
CA PHE A 615 -12.70 31.40 -13.71
C PHE A 615 -11.28 31.65 -14.24
N SER A 616 -10.64 32.75 -13.85
CA SER A 616 -9.23 33.04 -14.10
C SER A 616 -8.45 33.11 -12.79
N VAL A 617 -7.35 32.38 -12.70
CA VAL A 617 -6.55 32.21 -11.48
C VAL A 617 -5.13 32.69 -11.71
N SER A 618 -4.51 33.24 -10.66
CA SER A 618 -3.12 33.71 -10.71
C SER A 618 -2.31 33.10 -9.56
N VAL A 619 -1.14 32.54 -9.88
CA VAL A 619 -0.20 31.96 -8.91
C VAL A 619 1.16 32.65 -9.05
N GLU A 620 1.73 33.10 -7.94
CA GLU A 620 3.06 33.70 -7.91
C GLU A 620 4.13 32.66 -7.57
N GLU A 621 5.16 32.53 -8.41
CA GLU A 621 6.36 31.72 -8.14
C GLU A 621 7.62 32.55 -8.38
N TYR A 622 8.50 32.63 -7.38
CA TYR A 622 9.77 33.36 -7.47
C TYR A 622 9.64 34.80 -8.03
N GLY A 623 8.57 35.51 -7.66
CA GLY A 623 8.27 36.87 -8.13
C GLY A 623 7.69 36.97 -9.55
N LYS A 624 7.41 35.84 -10.22
CA LYS A 624 6.69 35.78 -11.50
C LYS A 624 5.23 35.35 -11.25
N VAL A 625 4.27 36.10 -11.79
CA VAL A 625 2.83 35.77 -11.70
C VAL A 625 2.39 35.00 -12.94
N PHE A 626 1.81 33.82 -12.73
CA PHE A 626 1.24 32.94 -13.74
C PHE A 626 -0.28 33.01 -13.71
N THR A 627 -0.87 33.63 -14.73
CA THR A 627 -2.33 33.72 -14.87
C THR A 627 -2.85 32.67 -15.85
N LYS A 628 -3.94 31.99 -15.50
CA LYS A 628 -4.59 30.97 -16.31
C LYS A 628 -6.10 31.07 -16.23
N ASP A 629 -6.74 31.10 -17.40
CA ASP A 629 -8.17 30.87 -17.52
C ASP A 629 -8.45 29.36 -17.44
N LEU A 630 -9.25 28.96 -16.45
CA LEU A 630 -9.66 27.57 -16.18
C LEU A 630 -10.66 27.06 -17.22
N ILE A 631 -11.47 27.96 -17.75
CA ILE A 631 -12.39 27.74 -18.88
C ILE A 631 -12.09 28.75 -20.00
N PRO A 632 -12.49 28.49 -21.26
CA PRO A 632 -12.36 29.48 -22.33
C PRO A 632 -13.11 30.76 -21.99
N GLY A 633 -12.42 31.91 -21.98
CA GLY A 633 -13.01 33.20 -21.59
C GLY A 633 -13.22 33.36 -20.08
N GLY A 634 -12.53 32.57 -19.25
CA GLY A 634 -12.76 32.53 -17.80
C GLY A 634 -12.55 33.85 -17.04
N GLN A 635 -11.95 34.87 -17.66
CA GLN A 635 -11.87 36.22 -17.08
C GLN A 635 -13.22 36.93 -17.01
N ASP A 636 -14.13 36.63 -17.95
CA ASP A 636 -15.45 37.25 -18.05
C ASP A 636 -16.55 36.44 -17.34
N GLU A 637 -16.24 35.20 -16.94
CA GLU A 637 -17.18 34.29 -16.30
C GLU A 637 -17.00 34.31 -14.77
N THR A 638 -18.05 34.75 -14.05
CA THR A 638 -18.06 34.88 -12.59
C THR A 638 -18.30 33.56 -11.88
N VAL A 639 -17.72 33.42 -10.68
CA VAL A 639 -17.99 32.30 -9.79
C VAL A 639 -19.22 32.63 -8.96
N THR A 640 -20.18 31.72 -8.93
CA THR A 640 -21.47 31.82 -8.23
C THR A 640 -21.65 30.62 -7.29
N ASN A 641 -22.66 30.66 -6.42
CA ASN A 641 -22.98 29.54 -5.52
C ASN A 641 -23.27 28.22 -6.26
N ASP A 642 -23.76 28.29 -7.49
CA ASP A 642 -24.10 27.11 -8.30
C ASP A 642 -22.86 26.49 -8.97
N ASN A 643 -21.92 27.32 -9.44
CA ASN A 643 -20.74 26.86 -10.18
C ASN A 643 -19.45 26.73 -9.33
N ARG A 644 -19.48 27.13 -8.05
CA ARG A 644 -18.31 27.08 -7.14
C ARG A 644 -17.62 25.72 -7.06
N LYS A 645 -18.38 24.62 -7.12
CA LYS A 645 -17.82 23.26 -7.08
C LYS A 645 -17.00 22.96 -8.35
N GLU A 646 -17.47 23.44 -9.50
CA GLU A 646 -16.76 23.32 -10.76
C GLU A 646 -15.49 24.17 -10.75
N PHE A 647 -15.56 25.42 -10.28
CA PHE A 647 -14.40 26.29 -10.11
C PHE A 647 -13.31 25.61 -9.28
N VAL A 648 -13.64 25.10 -8.09
CA VAL A 648 -12.67 24.43 -7.21
C VAL A 648 -12.11 23.16 -7.86
N GLN A 649 -12.94 22.36 -8.52
CA GLN A 649 -12.47 21.15 -9.19
C GLN A 649 -11.49 21.46 -10.34
N LEU A 650 -11.79 22.49 -11.15
CA LEU A 650 -10.92 22.92 -12.24
C LEU A 650 -9.62 23.53 -11.72
N TYR A 651 -9.67 24.28 -10.61
CA TYR A 651 -8.47 24.80 -9.94
C TYR A 651 -7.53 23.66 -9.55
N LEU A 652 -8.06 22.64 -8.85
CA LEU A 652 -7.29 21.48 -8.41
C LEU A 652 -6.73 20.69 -9.59
N GLU A 653 -7.54 20.44 -10.62
CA GLU A 653 -7.13 19.73 -11.83
C GLU A 653 -6.03 20.49 -12.59
N TRP A 654 -6.13 21.81 -12.66
CA TRP A 654 -5.12 22.64 -13.29
C TRP A 654 -3.78 22.58 -12.55
N LEU A 655 -3.81 22.79 -11.23
CA LEU A 655 -2.61 22.93 -10.41
C LEU A 655 -1.90 21.59 -10.17
N LEU A 656 -2.65 20.54 -9.85
CA LEU A 656 -2.09 19.25 -9.43
C LEU A 656 -1.87 18.28 -10.59
N ASN A 657 -2.60 18.41 -11.70
CA ASN A 657 -2.50 17.51 -12.86
C ASN A 657 -2.04 18.22 -14.12
N SER A 658 -2.88 19.09 -14.70
CA SER A 658 -2.72 19.58 -16.07
C SER A 658 -1.41 20.33 -16.30
N THR A 659 -1.04 21.24 -15.40
CA THR A 659 0.13 22.12 -15.62
C THR A 659 1.46 21.38 -15.58
N ILE A 660 1.52 20.31 -14.79
CA ILE A 660 2.76 19.54 -14.56
C ILE A 660 2.76 18.20 -15.32
N CYS A 661 1.71 17.88 -16.08
CA CYS A 661 1.47 16.57 -16.67
C CYS A 661 2.68 16.02 -17.46
N GLU A 662 3.26 16.79 -18.39
CA GLU A 662 4.39 16.32 -19.21
C GLU A 662 5.67 16.10 -18.39
N ARG A 663 5.96 17.01 -17.46
CA ARG A 663 7.14 16.95 -16.57
C ARG A 663 7.01 15.78 -15.60
N PHE A 664 5.83 15.65 -14.99
CA PHE A 664 5.52 14.55 -14.09
C PHE A 664 5.53 13.21 -14.84
N ARG A 665 5.06 13.15 -16.09
CA ARG A 665 5.18 11.95 -16.93
C ARG A 665 6.64 11.54 -17.13
N ALA A 666 7.53 12.48 -17.45
CA ALA A 666 8.95 12.19 -17.61
C ALA A 666 9.57 11.65 -16.31
N PHE A 667 9.24 12.29 -15.18
CA PHE A 667 9.61 11.85 -13.83
C PHE A 667 9.08 10.45 -13.49
N TYR A 668 7.79 10.19 -13.73
CA TYR A 668 7.16 8.88 -13.57
C TYR A 668 7.87 7.79 -14.36
N LEU A 669 8.15 8.04 -15.65
CA LEU A 669 8.83 7.06 -16.51
C LEU A 669 10.26 6.79 -16.03
N GLY A 670 10.94 7.81 -15.50
CA GLY A 670 12.26 7.68 -14.89
C GLY A 670 12.22 6.75 -13.69
N PHE A 671 11.31 7.01 -12.75
CA PHE A 671 11.14 6.19 -11.54
C PHE A 671 10.85 4.72 -11.88
N HIS A 672 9.90 4.50 -12.79
CA HIS A 672 9.51 3.16 -13.17
C HIS A 672 10.54 2.43 -14.03
N SER A 673 11.47 3.13 -14.71
CA SER A 673 12.54 2.47 -15.49
C SER A 673 13.41 1.54 -14.63
N VAL A 674 13.59 1.88 -13.35
CA VAL A 674 14.35 1.11 -12.37
C VAL A 674 13.42 0.22 -11.56
N CYS A 675 12.35 0.80 -10.99
CA CYS A 675 11.48 0.11 -10.03
C CYS A 675 10.33 -0.69 -10.67
N ALA A 676 10.39 -1.08 -11.95
CA ALA A 676 9.33 -1.81 -12.68
C ALA A 676 8.93 -3.22 -12.13
N SER A 677 9.09 -3.52 -10.85
CA SER A 677 8.71 -4.79 -10.23
C SER A 677 7.22 -4.81 -9.88
N ASN A 678 6.62 -6.00 -9.95
CA ASN A 678 5.29 -6.24 -9.38
C ASN A 678 5.25 -5.98 -7.87
N ALA A 679 6.40 -5.94 -7.18
CA ALA A 679 6.45 -5.62 -5.75
C ALA A 679 5.95 -4.21 -5.46
N LEU A 680 6.13 -3.23 -6.37
CA LEU A 680 5.59 -1.87 -6.21
C LEU A 680 4.06 -1.84 -6.09
N ILE A 681 3.35 -2.80 -6.70
CA ILE A 681 1.88 -2.87 -6.68
C ILE A 681 1.35 -3.04 -5.25
N MET A 682 2.16 -3.59 -4.35
CA MET A 682 1.78 -3.83 -2.95
C MET A 682 1.91 -2.59 -2.06
N LEU A 683 2.57 -1.53 -2.54
CA LEU A 683 2.87 -0.36 -1.73
C LEU A 683 1.76 0.67 -1.81
N ARG A 684 1.49 1.32 -0.68
CA ARG A 684 0.72 2.55 -0.58
C ARG A 684 1.60 3.78 -0.86
N PRO A 685 1.02 4.93 -1.24
CA PRO A 685 1.77 6.19 -1.43
C PRO A 685 2.65 6.55 -0.22
N GLU A 686 2.11 6.43 0.98
CA GLU A 686 2.80 6.72 2.25
C GLU A 686 3.98 5.77 2.47
N GLU A 687 3.85 4.52 2.03
CA GLU A 687 4.93 3.53 2.10
C GLU A 687 6.03 3.81 1.09
N VAL A 688 5.70 4.34 -0.09
CA VAL A 688 6.72 4.78 -1.07
C VAL A 688 7.48 5.99 -0.55
N GLU A 689 6.81 6.94 0.11
CA GLU A 689 7.49 8.03 0.81
C GLU A 689 8.48 7.48 1.83
N GLN A 690 8.05 6.57 2.69
CA GLN A 690 8.92 5.96 3.70
C GLN A 690 10.14 5.27 3.07
N LEU A 691 9.96 4.54 1.96
CA LEU A 691 11.06 3.88 1.25
C LEU A 691 12.06 4.86 0.61
N VAL A 692 11.57 6.00 0.13
CA VAL A 692 12.42 7.02 -0.50
C VAL A 692 13.12 7.89 0.55
N CYS A 693 12.38 8.39 1.54
CA CYS A 693 12.83 9.42 2.45
C CYS A 693 13.29 8.88 3.80
N GLY A 694 12.92 7.65 4.14
CA GLY A 694 13.07 7.09 5.49
C GLY A 694 11.91 7.45 6.42
N SER A 695 11.93 6.83 7.60
CA SER A 695 10.97 7.07 8.67
C SER A 695 11.36 8.27 9.53
N GLN A 696 10.36 9.06 9.93
CA GLN A 696 10.54 10.18 10.86
C GLN A 696 10.56 9.71 12.33
N THR A 697 10.09 8.50 12.61
CA THR A 697 10.06 7.94 13.96
C THR A 697 11.36 7.20 14.23
N PHE A 698 12.10 7.61 15.25
CA PHE A 698 13.32 6.95 15.68
C PHE A 698 13.37 6.84 17.21
N ASP A 699 14.09 5.85 17.70
CA ASP A 699 14.27 5.56 19.12
C ASP A 699 15.75 5.73 19.48
N MET A 700 16.06 6.73 20.30
CA MET A 700 17.42 7.01 20.76
C MET A 700 18.04 5.82 21.52
N ALA A 701 17.22 5.04 22.23
CA ALA A 701 17.67 3.87 22.96
C ALA A 701 18.07 2.72 22.01
N GLU A 702 17.39 2.57 20.87
CA GLU A 702 17.81 1.66 19.81
C GLU A 702 19.08 2.16 19.13
N LEU A 703 19.18 3.46 18.85
CA LEU A 703 20.36 4.06 18.23
C LEU A 703 21.64 3.78 19.03
N LYS A 704 21.53 3.90 20.36
CA LYS A 704 22.60 3.60 21.30
C LYS A 704 23.08 2.16 21.22
N LYS A 705 22.17 1.21 21.01
CA LYS A 705 22.49 -0.23 20.90
C LYS A 705 23.25 -0.57 19.62
N VAL A 706 22.97 0.14 18.52
CA VAL A 706 23.58 -0.11 17.19
C VAL A 706 24.78 0.77 16.88
N THR A 707 25.22 1.59 17.85
CA THR A 707 26.37 2.49 17.69
C THR A 707 27.70 1.77 17.94
N PHE A 708 28.63 1.92 17.00
CA PHE A 708 30.02 1.45 17.11
C PHE A 708 30.92 2.53 17.69
N TYR A 709 31.86 2.13 18.54
CA TYR A 709 32.83 3.03 19.18
C TYR A 709 34.24 2.70 18.70
N ASP A 710 34.97 3.73 18.27
CA ASP A 710 36.36 3.62 17.82
C ASP A 710 37.24 4.57 18.66
N GLY A 711 38.13 3.98 19.45
CA GLY A 711 38.94 4.71 20.43
C GLY A 711 38.19 5.12 21.71
N TYR A 712 36.88 4.82 21.82
CA TYR A 712 36.09 4.88 23.04
C TYR A 712 35.55 3.50 23.43
N LYS A 713 35.23 3.33 24.70
CA LYS A 713 34.43 2.21 25.23
C LYS A 713 33.05 2.69 25.65
N VAL A 714 32.10 1.77 25.74
CA VAL A 714 30.70 2.05 26.12
C VAL A 714 30.60 2.66 27.52
N ASP A 715 31.51 2.29 28.42
CA ASP A 715 31.60 2.75 29.81
C ASP A 715 32.46 4.00 30.01
N ASP A 716 33.04 4.57 28.95
CA ASP A 716 33.81 5.81 29.07
C ASP A 716 32.89 6.98 29.50
N PRO A 717 33.30 7.83 30.47
CA PRO A 717 32.47 8.93 30.96
C PRO A 717 31.94 9.86 29.86
N THR A 718 32.77 10.15 28.86
CA THR A 718 32.40 10.98 27.70
C THR A 718 31.26 10.37 26.89
N ILE A 719 31.22 9.04 26.74
CA ILE A 719 30.15 8.33 26.03
C ILE A 719 28.87 8.29 26.86
N ILE A 720 28.98 8.07 28.17
CA ILE A 720 27.83 8.13 29.08
C ILE A 720 27.18 9.51 29.01
N TYR A 721 27.97 10.59 29.17
CA TYR A 721 27.50 11.96 29.06
C TYR A 721 26.92 12.29 27.69
N PHE A 722 27.50 11.75 26.61
CA PHE A 722 26.99 11.94 25.26
C PHE A 722 25.55 11.44 25.13
N TRP A 723 25.27 10.22 25.58
CA TRP A 723 23.92 9.65 25.51
C TRP A 723 22.94 10.33 26.47
N GLU A 724 23.35 10.63 27.70
CA GLU A 724 22.50 11.40 28.63
C GLU A 724 22.10 12.76 28.03
N VAL A 725 23.02 13.44 27.33
CA VAL A 725 22.73 14.72 26.68
C VAL A 725 21.76 14.56 25.51
N LEU A 726 21.90 13.51 24.70
CA LEU A 726 20.97 13.25 23.59
C LEU A 726 19.59 12.82 24.07
N GLU A 727 19.51 12.02 25.13
CA GLU A 727 18.24 11.61 25.76
C GLU A 727 17.53 12.82 26.41
N ASP A 728 18.28 13.81 26.91
CA ASP A 728 17.77 15.10 27.42
C ASP A 728 17.32 16.10 26.34
N TYR A 729 17.69 15.88 25.07
CA TYR A 729 17.33 16.79 23.99
C TYR A 729 15.86 16.67 23.60
N SER A 730 15.27 17.79 23.15
CA SER A 730 13.98 17.77 22.47
C SER A 730 14.07 17.05 21.13
N ASP A 731 12.93 16.57 20.62
CA ASP A 731 12.84 15.90 19.32
C ASP A 731 13.49 16.71 18.18
N ASP A 732 13.35 18.04 18.19
CA ASP A 732 13.99 18.93 17.21
C ASP A 732 15.52 18.87 17.26
N LEU A 733 16.10 18.88 18.47
CA LEU A 733 17.55 18.77 18.66
C LEU A 733 18.06 17.36 18.37
N GLN A 734 17.27 16.32 18.66
CA GLN A 734 17.60 14.96 18.28
C GLN A 734 17.60 14.78 16.75
N LYS A 735 16.63 15.36 16.05
CA LYS A 735 16.58 15.42 14.58
C LYS A 735 17.78 16.17 13.99
N LYS A 736 18.15 17.31 14.57
CA LYS A 736 19.38 18.05 14.19
C LYS A 736 20.64 17.22 14.41
N PHE A 737 20.70 16.43 15.48
CA PHE A 737 21.81 15.51 15.71
C PHE A 737 21.87 14.40 14.65
N LEU A 738 20.73 13.80 14.29
CA LEU A 738 20.67 12.83 13.20
C LEU A 738 21.16 13.49 11.91
N ARG A 739 20.63 14.66 11.56
CA ARG A 739 21.04 15.40 10.36
C ARG A 739 22.54 15.70 10.36
N PHE A 740 23.08 16.15 11.48
CA PHE A 740 24.51 16.40 11.64
C PHE A 740 25.35 15.14 11.39
N THR A 741 24.91 13.99 11.90
CA THR A 741 25.71 12.75 11.87
C THR A 741 25.53 11.94 10.58
N THR A 742 24.32 11.93 10.01
CA THR A 742 23.92 11.05 8.89
C THR A 742 23.62 11.84 7.62
N GLY A 743 23.45 13.16 7.70
CA GLY A 743 22.97 14.00 6.59
C GLY A 743 21.46 13.90 6.35
N SER A 744 20.69 13.29 7.25
CA SER A 744 19.23 13.24 7.21
C SER A 744 18.65 13.25 8.62
N ASP A 745 17.49 13.86 8.80
CA ASP A 745 16.72 13.80 10.06
C ASP A 745 15.82 12.55 10.15
N ARG A 746 15.91 11.64 9.17
CA ARG A 746 15.13 10.40 9.08
C ARG A 746 16.02 9.17 9.20
N VAL A 747 15.42 8.07 9.65
CA VAL A 747 16.06 6.75 9.77
C VAL A 747 15.59 5.80 8.66
N PRO A 748 16.34 4.72 8.35
CA PRO A 748 15.86 3.70 7.42
C PRO A 748 14.49 3.12 7.81
N VAL A 749 13.77 2.55 6.85
CA VAL A 749 12.41 2.02 7.03
C VAL A 749 12.31 0.90 8.08
N GLY A 750 13.35 0.08 8.25
CA GLY A 750 13.43 -0.92 9.32
C GLY A 750 13.60 -0.33 10.72
N GLY A 751 13.63 1.00 10.84
CA GLY A 751 13.77 1.73 12.08
C GLY A 751 15.23 1.99 12.45
N THR A 752 15.42 2.46 13.67
CA THR A 752 16.74 2.85 14.20
C THR A 752 17.71 1.68 14.28
N GLY A 753 17.19 0.46 14.50
CA GLY A 753 17.97 -0.78 14.60
C GLY A 753 18.72 -1.17 13.31
N ASP A 754 18.26 -0.72 12.15
CA ASP A 754 18.93 -0.97 10.86
C ASP A 754 19.96 0.11 10.50
N MET A 755 20.09 1.15 11.33
CA MET A 755 21.08 2.19 11.15
C MET A 755 22.43 1.81 11.75
N THR A 756 23.51 2.32 11.17
CA THR A 756 24.85 2.19 11.74
C THR A 756 25.39 3.59 11.99
N ILE A 757 25.73 3.90 13.25
CA ILE A 757 26.48 5.10 13.63
C ILE A 757 27.84 4.68 14.18
N LYS A 758 28.87 5.46 13.87
CA LYS A 758 30.20 5.30 14.44
C LYS A 758 30.62 6.55 15.23
N ILE A 759 30.94 6.39 16.51
CA ILE A 759 31.53 7.43 17.34
C ILE A 759 33.04 7.19 17.42
N THR A 760 33.82 8.14 16.91
CA THR A 760 35.28 8.04 16.86
C THR A 760 35.94 9.07 17.77
N LYS A 761 36.88 8.64 18.59
CA LYS A 761 37.67 9.53 19.46
C LYS A 761 38.60 10.41 18.65
N LEU A 762 38.44 11.73 18.78
CA LEU A 762 39.40 12.70 18.23
C LEU A 762 40.58 12.87 19.19
N LYS A 763 41.79 12.55 18.71
CA LYS A 763 43.04 12.77 19.47
C LYS A 763 43.41 14.26 19.47
N ASP A 764 43.85 14.77 20.62
CA ASP A 764 44.40 16.13 20.82
C ASP A 764 43.52 17.31 20.40
N LYS A 765 42.19 17.13 20.35
CA LYS A 765 41.22 18.14 19.92
C LYS A 765 40.18 18.51 21.00
N ASN A 766 40.54 18.45 22.28
CA ASN A 766 39.59 18.59 23.40
C ASN A 766 38.79 19.91 23.41
N HIS A 767 39.26 20.98 22.74
CA HIS A 767 38.58 22.29 22.66
C HIS A 767 37.73 22.51 21.40
N HIS A 768 37.91 21.68 20.37
CA HIS A 768 37.19 21.78 19.11
C HIS A 768 35.73 21.38 19.28
N LEU A 769 34.90 21.71 18.29
CA LEU A 769 33.57 21.15 18.15
C LEU A 769 33.67 19.69 17.67
N PRO A 770 32.65 18.86 17.95
CA PRO A 770 32.48 17.59 17.24
C PRO A 770 32.45 17.83 15.73
N ILE A 771 32.95 16.87 14.96
CA ILE A 771 32.89 16.87 13.49
C ILE A 771 32.10 15.66 13.01
N ALA A 772 31.47 15.75 11.85
CA ALA A 772 30.75 14.63 11.28
C ALA A 772 31.23 14.30 9.86
N HIS A 773 31.18 13.02 9.53
CA HIS A 773 31.36 12.48 8.18
C HIS A 773 30.06 11.75 7.82
N THR A 774 29.09 12.50 7.31
CA THR A 774 27.72 12.04 7.01
C THR A 774 27.68 10.87 6.03
N CYS A 775 28.65 10.82 5.10
CA CYS A 775 28.81 9.72 4.13
C CYS A 775 29.02 8.35 4.80
N PHE A 776 29.56 8.33 6.02
CA PHE A 776 29.85 7.12 6.80
C PHE A 776 29.05 7.04 8.11
N ASN A 777 28.06 7.93 8.31
CA ASN A 777 27.31 8.07 9.55
C ASN A 777 28.24 8.15 10.79
N GLN A 778 29.35 8.88 10.66
CA GLN A 778 30.41 8.91 11.66
C GLN A 778 30.47 10.28 12.32
N ILE A 779 30.54 10.31 13.65
CA ILE A 779 30.84 11.50 14.44
C ILE A 779 32.22 11.36 15.10
N GLY A 780 33.08 12.34 14.86
CA GLY A 780 34.30 12.56 15.60
C GLY A 780 34.01 13.34 16.87
N LEU A 781 34.13 12.68 18.03
CA LEU A 781 33.85 13.26 19.33
C LEU A 781 35.17 13.52 20.09
N PRO A 782 35.44 14.77 20.52
CA PRO A 782 36.54 15.05 21.46
C PRO A 782 36.30 14.49 22.85
N ASP A 783 37.37 14.24 23.61
CA ASP A 783 37.31 13.68 24.97
C ASP A 783 36.95 14.73 26.02
N TYR A 784 35.71 15.21 25.98
CA TYR A 784 35.19 16.15 26.97
C TYR A 784 34.99 15.48 28.32
N LYS A 785 35.75 15.92 29.33
CA LYS A 785 35.67 15.41 30.70
C LYS A 785 34.47 15.93 31.51
N ASP A 786 33.75 16.90 30.96
CA ASP A 786 32.66 17.61 31.62
C ASP A 786 31.39 17.54 30.76
N ARG A 787 30.27 17.16 31.39
CA ARG A 787 28.96 16.97 30.73
C ARG A 787 28.42 18.28 30.17
N ASP A 788 28.54 19.39 30.89
CA ASP A 788 28.03 20.69 30.46
C ASP A 788 28.81 21.22 29.25
N ARG A 789 30.12 21.01 29.24
CA ARG A 789 30.98 21.29 28.08
C ARG A 789 30.59 20.46 26.88
N LEU A 790 30.35 19.15 27.05
CA LEU A 790 29.88 18.28 25.98
C LEU A 790 28.56 18.80 25.42
N LYS A 791 27.57 19.05 26.29
CA LYS A 791 26.26 19.57 25.91
C LYS A 791 26.39 20.86 25.10
N ARG A 792 27.08 21.87 25.63
CA ARG A 792 27.28 23.15 24.93
C ARG A 792 27.94 22.96 23.55
N LYS A 793 29.04 22.21 23.47
CA LYS A 793 29.78 22.02 22.22
C LYS A 793 29.00 21.20 21.19
N LEU A 794 28.31 20.15 21.62
CA LEU A 794 27.45 19.35 20.76
C LEU A 794 26.26 20.16 20.25
N THR A 795 25.57 20.90 21.13
CA THR A 795 24.44 21.77 20.72
C THR A 795 24.89 22.81 19.69
N ILE A 796 26.07 23.43 19.89
CA ILE A 796 26.63 24.38 18.91
C ILE A 796 26.88 23.68 17.57
N ALA A 797 27.52 22.51 17.56
CA ALA A 797 27.82 21.80 16.32
C ALA A 797 26.56 21.40 15.53
N ILE A 798 25.56 20.82 16.20
CA ILE A 798 24.33 20.37 15.52
C ILE A 798 23.43 21.52 15.09
N SER A 799 23.49 22.68 15.76
CA SER A 799 22.65 23.85 15.43
C SER A 799 23.23 24.71 14.32
N ASN A 800 24.53 24.58 14.04
CA ASN A 800 25.26 25.35 13.01
C ASN A 800 25.80 24.44 11.90
N ALA A 801 25.16 23.28 11.70
CA ALA A 801 25.55 22.31 10.68
C ALA A 801 25.18 22.74 9.25
N GLU A 802 24.25 23.70 9.11
CA GLU A 802 23.77 24.23 7.84
C GLU A 802 23.92 25.75 7.84
N GLY A 803 24.76 26.24 6.92
CA GLY A 803 25.11 27.65 6.84
C GLY A 803 26.47 27.95 7.49
N PHE A 804 27.30 28.62 6.70
CA PHE A 804 28.70 29.04 6.93
C PHE A 804 29.78 28.03 6.55
N GLY A 805 30.50 28.42 5.50
CA GLY A 805 31.60 27.70 4.90
C GLY A 805 32.78 27.49 5.84
N LEU A 806 33.50 26.41 5.55
CA LEU A 806 34.93 26.36 5.82
C LEU A 806 35.59 27.38 4.89
N GLU A 807 35.74 28.61 5.36
CA GLU A 807 36.91 29.43 5.00
C GLU A 807 38.13 28.96 5.79
#